data_AF-A0A2W0ESL6-F1
#
_entry.id   AF-A0A2W0ESL6-F1
#
_cell.length_a   1.000
_cell.length_b   1.000
_cell.length_c   1.000
_cell.angle_alpha   90.00
_cell.angle_beta   90.00
_cell.angle_gamma   90.00
#
_symmetry.space_group_name_H-M   'P 1'
#
loop_
_entity.id
_entity.type
_entity.pdbx_description
1 polymer ?
#
loop_
_entity_poly.entity_id
_entity_poly.type
_entity_poly.pdbx_seq_one_letter_code
_entity_poly.pdbx_strand_id
1 'polypeptide(L)'
;MKYFALLVSLGLTVDAYAGPMRWADIRDGSLYLQTDRPDTLTVQWVPAWQAGANEEHLYLLDGQGKLEGERAIAAAEPQGTQRWPLAPGASPYRLEIPGYSFRRYRVEHDERTVALFAPAKVHFSAETRDGDELYFKVAAGEHAVLAGKFHDGVSALRAQRVGDGQQLTLTLKPYRAYWQFDKAELPVANSDQVWRLRLQGSGKAAFWLDGTANLFAQNPQQLKPLREDDGRTRLTLHKELLGNTPNLGIALPYVMPPPSSFAVLDALKPQAATYYSLVDIMATRPHYEDAFRRLYQDRFGITQDITLLAGSQRQAELRADSTSNGGLEAWLAATRALGGKGTHYIGFADEPNLNYPDYASFQTVFNSMARQVRSNPDNARAGVRIAIPASSRFINGPLADHASERRGIDWARRLLQDNGEQIDALAWHEWMIRDLLATRVYRDSVRRAAELVGLDAQGRPRKALLLDQTNMSSGASLSPYDQETHYASLWWASVVINASQDGLLDMLGWFQAADEPEYPKGMLRVLGDDHFELKPVGLAQQFIQQHWLHNVVRLDNDAFEVDVLAMADDLKRTLLGVNKGTRLQRVDLSGAACPLGKGSLRYFGADNRSRDAPFDCRDGRVSFELPGQTLFALSWIAS
;
A
#
# COMPACT_ATOMS: atom_id res chain seq x y z
N MET A 1 66.69 -34.64 -42.34
CA MET A 1 65.24 -34.89 -42.27
C MET A 1 64.75 -34.48 -40.88
N LYS A 2 63.68 -33.66 -40.81
CA LYS A 2 62.70 -33.58 -39.68
C LYS A 2 63.21 -32.94 -38.36
N TYR A 3 62.54 -32.02 -37.66
CA TYR A 3 61.19 -31.44 -37.72
C TYR A 3 61.16 -30.06 -37.01
N PHE A 4 60.31 -29.17 -37.53
CA PHE A 4 59.67 -28.02 -36.89
C PHE A 4 58.67 -28.48 -35.79
N ALA A 5 58.49 -27.69 -34.72
CA ALA A 5 57.18 -27.17 -34.29
C ALA A 5 57.26 -26.47 -32.91
N LEU A 6 57.10 -25.15 -32.96
CA LEU A 6 56.70 -24.26 -31.86
C LEU A 6 55.19 -24.51 -31.60
N LEU A 7 54.76 -24.69 -30.35
CA LEU A 7 53.33 -24.70 -30.01
C LEU A 7 53.04 -23.60 -28.98
N VAL A 8 52.34 -22.60 -29.50
CA VAL A 8 51.81 -21.40 -28.87
C VAL A 8 50.73 -21.77 -27.87
N SER A 9 50.88 -21.28 -26.65
CA SER A 9 49.85 -21.22 -25.62
C SER A 9 48.71 -20.30 -26.06
N LEU A 10 47.57 -20.88 -26.45
CA LEU A 10 46.31 -20.15 -26.56
C LEU A 10 45.81 -19.78 -25.16
N GLY A 11 46.03 -18.52 -24.78
CA GLY A 11 45.21 -17.84 -23.78
C GLY A 11 43.84 -17.58 -24.39
N LEU A 12 42.85 -18.38 -24.02
CA LEU A 12 41.45 -18.06 -24.23
C LEU A 12 41.05 -17.00 -23.20
N THR A 13 41.22 -15.72 -23.55
CA THR A 13 40.49 -14.62 -22.93
C THR A 13 39.05 -14.72 -23.41
N VAL A 14 38.19 -15.33 -22.60
CA VAL A 14 36.75 -15.18 -22.75
C VAL A 14 36.43 -13.78 -22.25
N ASP A 15 36.52 -12.78 -23.12
CA ASP A 15 35.87 -11.50 -22.88
C ASP A 15 34.36 -11.77 -22.88
N ALA A 16 33.80 -11.95 -21.68
CA ALA A 16 32.36 -11.84 -21.48
C ALA A 16 31.97 -10.38 -21.77
N TYR A 17 31.60 -10.10 -23.02
CA TYR A 17 31.03 -8.81 -23.40
C TYR A 17 29.71 -8.63 -22.66
N ALA A 18 29.73 -7.77 -21.63
CA ALA A 18 28.52 -7.27 -20.99
C ALA A 18 27.67 -6.51 -22.01
N GLY A 19 26.41 -6.91 -22.16
CA GLY A 19 25.45 -6.25 -23.04
C GLY A 19 24.62 -5.20 -22.28
N PRO A 20 23.92 -4.30 -22.99
CA PRO A 20 22.83 -3.55 -22.36
C PRO A 20 21.87 -4.54 -21.71
N MET A 21 21.39 -4.21 -20.51
CA MET A 21 20.28 -4.94 -19.90
C MET A 21 19.16 -5.04 -20.95
N ARG A 22 18.44 -6.15 -21.05
CA ARG A 22 17.13 -6.14 -21.72
C ARG A 22 16.12 -5.71 -20.68
N TRP A 23 15.01 -5.06 -21.03
CA TRP A 23 13.93 -4.81 -20.06
C TRP A 23 13.20 -6.12 -19.74
N ALA A 24 13.96 -7.11 -19.29
CA ALA A 24 13.56 -8.46 -18.98
C ALA A 24 13.63 -8.61 -17.47
N ASP A 25 12.68 -9.38 -16.96
CA ASP A 25 12.62 -9.75 -15.55
C ASP A 25 12.45 -8.54 -14.60
N ILE A 26 11.72 -7.51 -15.05
CA ILE A 26 11.24 -6.42 -14.18
C ILE A 26 10.25 -6.98 -13.16
N ARG A 27 10.36 -6.51 -11.92
CA ARG A 27 9.58 -6.95 -10.75
C ARG A 27 8.84 -5.82 -10.04
N ASP A 28 9.30 -4.59 -10.19
CA ASP A 28 8.73 -3.40 -9.55
C ASP A 28 9.23 -2.13 -10.25
N GLY A 29 8.39 -1.11 -10.33
CA GLY A 29 8.74 0.22 -10.84
C GLY A 29 8.04 0.60 -12.15
N SER A 30 8.49 1.74 -12.71
CA SER A 30 7.86 2.37 -13.86
C SER A 30 8.79 2.41 -15.06
N LEU A 31 8.27 2.12 -16.25
CA LEU A 31 8.98 2.31 -17.51
C LEU A 31 8.31 3.42 -18.32
N TYR A 32 9.02 4.52 -18.52
CA TYR A 32 8.59 5.65 -19.34
C TYR A 32 9.00 5.43 -20.79
N LEU A 33 8.04 5.53 -21.70
CA LEU A 33 8.17 5.17 -23.11
C LEU A 33 7.79 6.36 -23.99
N GLN A 34 8.73 6.92 -24.72
CA GLN A 34 8.49 8.02 -25.65
C GLN A 34 8.85 7.59 -27.08
N THR A 35 7.87 7.69 -27.97
CA THR A 35 8.06 7.33 -29.39
C THR A 35 7.71 8.50 -30.30
N ASP A 36 8.45 8.65 -31.39
CA ASP A 36 8.25 9.68 -32.43
C ASP A 36 7.43 9.15 -33.62
N ARG A 37 7.05 7.87 -33.59
CA ARG A 37 6.26 7.17 -34.59
C ARG A 37 5.35 6.13 -33.92
N PRO A 38 4.32 5.61 -34.62
CA PRO A 38 3.54 4.51 -34.06
C PRO A 38 4.43 3.31 -33.68
N ASP A 39 4.23 2.78 -32.47
CA ASP A 39 4.92 1.61 -31.94
C ASP A 39 3.92 0.68 -31.22
N THR A 40 4.36 -0.51 -30.81
CA THR A 40 3.61 -1.44 -29.98
C THR A 40 4.44 -1.86 -28.78
N LEU A 41 3.97 -1.50 -27.59
CA LEU A 41 4.46 -2.05 -26.34
C LEU A 41 3.99 -3.49 -26.19
N THR A 42 4.92 -4.43 -26.10
CA THR A 42 4.63 -5.83 -25.77
C THR A 42 5.17 -6.15 -24.37
N VAL A 43 4.30 -6.60 -23.47
CA VAL A 43 4.68 -7.07 -22.14
C VAL A 43 4.38 -8.56 -22.04
N GLN A 44 5.41 -9.36 -21.81
CA GLN A 44 5.31 -10.80 -21.57
C GLN A 44 5.61 -11.10 -20.11
N TRP A 45 4.98 -12.12 -19.56
CA TRP A 45 5.30 -12.57 -18.20
C TRP A 45 5.40 -14.07 -18.08
N VAL A 46 6.24 -14.48 -17.14
CA VAL A 46 6.45 -15.87 -16.72
C VAL A 46 6.41 -15.95 -15.20
N PRO A 47 6.08 -17.11 -14.62
CA PRO A 47 6.04 -17.25 -13.17
C PRO A 47 7.44 -17.05 -12.56
N ALA A 48 7.46 -16.52 -11.34
CA ALA A 48 8.68 -16.43 -10.54
C ALA A 48 8.51 -17.08 -9.17
N TRP A 49 7.60 -16.59 -8.34
CA TRP A 49 7.31 -17.16 -7.03
C TRP A 49 5.83 -16.96 -6.71
N GLN A 50 5.13 -18.00 -6.26
CA GLN A 50 3.72 -17.94 -5.85
C GLN A 50 2.75 -17.26 -6.86
N ALA A 51 3.09 -17.22 -8.17
CA ALA A 51 2.23 -16.59 -9.18
C ALA A 51 0.80 -17.18 -9.19
N GLY A 52 0.69 -18.49 -8.97
CA GLY A 52 -0.59 -19.21 -8.85
C GLY A 52 -1.49 -18.77 -7.69
N ALA A 53 -0.96 -18.02 -6.72
CA ALA A 53 -1.66 -17.56 -5.54
C ALA A 53 -2.04 -16.06 -5.60
N ASN A 54 -1.51 -15.32 -6.57
CA ASN A 54 -1.51 -13.85 -6.56
C ASN A 54 -2.01 -13.26 -7.89
N GLU A 55 -3.04 -12.43 -7.78
CA GLU A 55 -3.50 -11.51 -8.81
C GLU A 55 -2.56 -10.30 -8.89
N GLU A 56 -2.37 -9.78 -10.09
CA GLU A 56 -1.52 -8.61 -10.36
C GLU A 56 -2.16 -7.72 -11.41
N HIS A 57 -1.79 -6.44 -11.43
CA HIS A 57 -2.25 -5.50 -12.43
C HIS A 57 -1.06 -4.82 -13.08
N LEU A 58 -1.16 -4.57 -14.38
CA LEU A 58 -0.27 -3.67 -15.11
C LEU A 58 -1.09 -2.48 -15.60
N TYR A 59 -0.52 -1.29 -15.53
CA TYR A 59 -1.17 -0.08 -16.00
C TYR A 59 -0.32 0.62 -17.05
N LEU A 60 -0.95 1.14 -18.10
CA LEU A 60 -0.34 2.00 -19.10
C LEU A 60 -1.03 3.35 -19.05
N LEU A 61 -0.30 4.38 -18.63
CA LEU A 61 -0.78 5.74 -18.60
C LEU A 61 -0.23 6.51 -19.80
N ASP A 62 -1.00 7.43 -20.34
CA ASP A 62 -0.54 8.37 -21.38
C ASP A 62 0.24 9.56 -20.79
N GLY A 63 0.70 10.45 -21.67
CA GLY A 63 1.44 11.65 -21.30
C GLY A 63 0.66 12.67 -20.45
N GLN A 64 -0.66 12.53 -20.31
CA GLN A 64 -1.56 13.35 -19.49
C GLN A 64 -2.02 12.63 -18.20
N GLY A 65 -1.62 11.37 -18.02
CA GLY A 65 -1.87 10.59 -16.80
C GLY A 65 -3.20 9.85 -16.86
N LYS A 66 -3.81 9.77 -18.05
CA LYS A 66 -5.01 8.99 -18.28
C LYS A 66 -4.64 7.52 -18.46
N LEU A 67 -5.44 6.63 -17.90
CA LEU A 67 -5.32 5.20 -18.14
C LEU A 67 -5.66 4.89 -19.60
N GLU A 68 -4.65 4.51 -20.37
CA GLU A 68 -4.79 4.08 -21.77
C GLU A 68 -4.95 2.56 -21.85
N GLY A 69 -4.32 1.83 -20.93
CA GLY A 69 -4.41 0.38 -20.87
C GLY A 69 -4.33 -0.15 -19.45
N GLU A 70 -5.09 -1.20 -19.16
CA GLU A 70 -4.98 -1.97 -17.93
C GLU A 70 -4.94 -3.46 -18.28
N ARG A 71 -4.11 -4.21 -17.55
CA ARG A 71 -4.10 -5.67 -17.62
C ARG A 71 -4.18 -6.23 -16.21
N ALA A 72 -5.39 -6.62 -15.80
CA ALA A 72 -5.61 -7.48 -14.64
C ALA A 72 -5.19 -8.92 -14.99
N ILE A 73 -4.26 -9.48 -14.24
CA ILE A 73 -3.70 -10.83 -14.42
C ILE A 73 -4.23 -11.69 -13.28
N ALA A 74 -5.08 -12.67 -13.62
CA ALA A 74 -5.64 -13.58 -12.64
C ALA A 74 -4.55 -14.47 -12.02
N ALA A 75 -4.73 -14.90 -10.78
CA ALA A 75 -3.81 -15.83 -10.13
C ALA A 75 -3.67 -17.16 -10.92
N ALA A 76 -4.72 -17.60 -11.60
CA ALA A 76 -4.69 -18.78 -12.48
C ALA A 76 -3.91 -18.59 -13.79
N GLU A 77 -3.40 -17.38 -14.06
CA GLU A 77 -2.63 -17.03 -15.25
C GLU A 77 -1.14 -16.79 -14.89
N PRO A 78 -0.33 -17.85 -14.77
CA PRO A 78 1.08 -17.72 -14.36
C PRO A 78 1.98 -17.12 -15.45
N GLN A 79 1.59 -17.24 -16.72
CA GLN A 79 2.32 -16.73 -17.87
C GLN A 79 1.35 -16.15 -18.91
N GLY A 80 1.82 -15.20 -19.71
CA GLY A 80 0.98 -14.55 -20.69
C GLY A 80 1.67 -13.41 -21.43
N THR A 81 0.89 -12.69 -22.23
CA THR A 81 1.35 -11.56 -23.03
C THR A 81 0.25 -10.50 -23.14
N GLN A 82 0.67 -9.24 -23.20
CA GLN A 82 -0.17 -8.07 -23.38
C GLN A 82 0.46 -7.17 -24.43
N ARG A 83 -0.35 -6.57 -25.29
CA ARG A 83 0.09 -5.60 -26.30
C ARG A 83 -0.73 -4.34 -26.23
N TRP A 84 -0.07 -3.20 -26.25
CA TRP A 84 -0.71 -1.89 -26.35
C TRP A 84 -0.08 -1.06 -27.47
N PRO A 85 -0.90 -0.41 -28.31
CA PRO A 85 -0.38 0.54 -29.28
C PRO A 85 0.18 1.77 -28.56
N LEU A 86 1.29 2.31 -29.05
CA LEU A 86 1.85 3.58 -28.60
C LEU A 86 1.73 4.59 -29.74
N ALA A 87 0.99 5.67 -29.50
CA ALA A 87 0.93 6.80 -30.44
C ALA A 87 2.17 7.70 -30.29
N PRO A 88 2.65 8.32 -31.39
CA PRO A 88 3.75 9.28 -31.32
C PRO A 88 3.40 10.48 -30.44
N GLY A 89 4.33 10.91 -29.59
CA GLY A 89 4.08 12.00 -28.64
C GLY A 89 5.34 12.54 -27.97
N ALA A 90 5.29 13.81 -27.56
CA ALA A 90 6.37 14.44 -26.80
C ALA A 90 6.39 14.01 -25.33
N SER A 91 5.23 13.66 -24.78
CA SER A 91 5.08 13.20 -23.40
C SER A 91 5.03 11.67 -23.38
N PRO A 92 5.80 11.01 -22.52
CA PRO A 92 5.94 9.56 -22.53
C PRO A 92 4.69 8.89 -21.99
N TYR A 93 4.42 7.69 -22.49
CA TYR A 93 3.61 6.73 -21.77
C TYR A 93 4.36 6.27 -20.52
N ARG A 94 3.64 5.84 -19.49
CA ARG A 94 4.19 5.20 -18.30
C ARG A 94 3.57 3.82 -18.14
N LEU A 95 4.37 2.79 -18.37
CA LEU A 95 4.04 1.43 -17.95
C LEU A 95 4.35 1.31 -16.45
N GLU A 96 3.33 1.05 -15.66
CA GLU A 96 3.45 0.76 -14.24
C GLU A 96 3.41 -0.75 -13.99
N ILE A 97 4.44 -1.26 -13.34
CA ILE A 97 4.49 -2.61 -12.77
C ILE A 97 4.47 -2.43 -11.25
N PRO A 98 3.28 -2.31 -10.64
CA PRO A 98 3.16 -2.07 -9.21
C PRO A 98 3.61 -3.32 -8.44
N GLY A 99 4.77 -3.27 -7.78
CA GLY A 99 5.27 -4.38 -6.95
C GLY A 99 4.35 -4.72 -5.77
N TYR A 100 4.56 -5.80 -5.01
CA TYR A 100 5.58 -6.85 -5.07
C TYR A 100 5.22 -7.91 -6.12
N SER A 101 5.93 -7.94 -7.25
CA SER A 101 5.56 -8.87 -8.32
C SER A 101 5.92 -10.33 -7.99
N PHE A 102 5.02 -11.26 -8.27
CA PHE A 102 5.10 -12.72 -8.23
C PHE A 102 5.44 -13.33 -9.61
N ARG A 103 5.51 -12.47 -10.64
CA ARG A 103 5.88 -12.79 -12.03
C ARG A 103 7.10 -12.00 -12.47
N ARG A 104 7.77 -12.45 -13.53
CA ARG A 104 8.85 -11.71 -14.20
C ARG A 104 8.30 -11.10 -15.48
N TYR A 105 8.39 -9.78 -15.60
CA TYR A 105 7.90 -9.04 -16.75
C TYR A 105 9.03 -8.74 -17.73
N ARG A 106 8.83 -9.12 -18.99
CA ARG A 106 9.66 -8.71 -20.12
C ARG A 106 8.91 -7.70 -20.96
N VAL A 107 9.56 -6.58 -21.22
CA VAL A 107 9.02 -5.46 -21.97
C VAL A 107 9.79 -5.31 -23.27
N GLU A 108 9.07 -5.27 -24.39
CA GLU A 108 9.59 -5.14 -25.74
C GLU A 108 8.90 -3.96 -26.43
N HIS A 109 9.68 -3.16 -27.16
CA HIS A 109 9.24 -1.98 -27.91
C HIS A 109 10.20 -1.76 -29.10
N ASP A 110 9.88 -0.86 -30.03
CA ASP A 110 10.76 -0.51 -31.16
C ASP A 110 12.07 0.12 -30.69
N GLU A 111 13.16 -0.12 -31.43
CA GLU A 111 14.51 0.35 -31.09
C GLU A 111 14.63 1.89 -31.02
N ARG A 112 13.74 2.63 -31.70
CA ARG A 112 13.72 4.11 -31.64
C ARG A 112 12.88 4.66 -30.50
N THR A 113 12.08 3.84 -29.85
CA THR A 113 11.34 4.25 -28.65
C THR A 113 12.33 4.47 -27.51
N VAL A 114 12.32 5.69 -26.97
CA VAL A 114 13.08 6.04 -25.78
C VAL A 114 12.43 5.34 -24.59
N ALA A 115 13.25 4.63 -23.81
CA ALA A 115 12.80 3.91 -22.62
C ALA A 115 13.64 4.31 -21.40
N LEU A 116 12.97 4.80 -20.36
CA LEU A 116 13.58 5.22 -19.10
C LEU A 116 12.92 4.46 -17.96
N PHE A 117 13.71 3.73 -17.19
CA PHE A 117 13.24 2.94 -16.05
C PHE A 117 13.45 3.69 -14.73
N ALA A 118 12.39 3.77 -13.94
CA ALA A 118 12.42 4.26 -12.57
C ALA A 118 12.22 3.06 -11.61
N PRO A 119 13.29 2.54 -11.01
CA PRO A 119 13.18 1.45 -10.03
C PRO A 119 12.52 1.93 -8.74
N ALA A 120 11.78 1.05 -8.08
CA ALA A 120 11.24 1.28 -6.75
C ALA A 120 12.39 1.30 -5.73
N LYS A 121 12.46 2.37 -4.92
CA LYS A 121 13.55 2.57 -3.96
C LYS A 121 13.52 1.48 -2.88
N VAL A 122 14.68 1.01 -2.46
CA VAL A 122 14.89 -0.04 -1.42
C VAL A 122 14.41 -1.43 -1.81
N HIS A 123 13.34 -1.55 -2.61
CA HIS A 123 12.81 -2.81 -3.12
C HIS A 123 13.65 -3.34 -4.29
N PHE A 124 13.72 -4.67 -4.45
CA PHE A 124 14.28 -5.21 -5.67
C PHE A 124 13.30 -4.94 -6.82
N SER A 125 13.82 -4.40 -7.91
CA SER A 125 13.02 -3.91 -9.03
C SER A 125 13.20 -4.75 -10.30
N ALA A 126 14.26 -5.56 -10.35
CA ALA A 126 14.55 -6.45 -11.46
C ALA A 126 15.38 -7.67 -11.02
N GLU A 127 15.45 -8.68 -11.89
CA GLU A 127 16.48 -9.71 -11.86
C GLU A 127 17.48 -9.47 -12.99
N THR A 128 18.78 -9.53 -12.69
CA THR A 128 19.84 -9.15 -13.62
C THR A 128 20.87 -10.27 -13.77
N ARG A 129 21.63 -10.21 -14.85
CA ARG A 129 22.84 -11.04 -15.06
C ARG A 129 24.06 -10.28 -14.57
N ASP A 130 25.13 -11.03 -14.30
CA ASP A 130 26.39 -10.42 -13.92
C ASP A 130 26.92 -9.52 -15.05
N GLY A 131 27.22 -8.28 -14.69
CA GLY A 131 27.77 -7.28 -15.61
C GLY A 131 26.73 -6.48 -16.39
N ASP A 132 25.42 -6.69 -16.20
CA ASP A 132 24.39 -5.89 -16.88
C ASP A 132 24.65 -4.38 -16.69
N GLU A 133 24.56 -3.64 -17.80
CA GLU A 133 24.84 -2.19 -17.84
C GLU A 133 23.55 -1.37 -18.00
N LEU A 134 23.50 -0.27 -17.26
CA LEU A 134 22.54 0.82 -17.39
C LEU A 134 23.28 2.16 -17.41
N TYR A 135 22.58 3.23 -17.78
CA TYR A 135 23.10 4.59 -17.79
C TYR A 135 22.14 5.51 -17.05
N PHE A 136 22.68 6.54 -16.39
CA PHE A 136 21.89 7.59 -15.76
C PHE A 136 22.56 8.96 -15.95
N LYS A 137 21.80 10.03 -15.73
CA LYS A 137 22.26 11.41 -15.89
C LYS A 137 22.17 12.16 -14.56
N VAL A 138 23.19 12.96 -14.26
CA VAL A 138 23.19 13.94 -13.16
C VAL A 138 23.34 15.32 -13.80
N ALA A 139 22.42 16.24 -13.53
CA ALA A 139 22.49 17.59 -14.09
C ALA A 139 23.55 18.44 -13.36
N ALA A 140 23.99 19.51 -14.02
CA ALA A 140 24.93 20.45 -13.44
C ALA A 140 24.46 20.98 -12.07
N GLY A 141 25.33 20.91 -11.06
CA GLY A 141 25.08 21.42 -9.70
C GLY A 141 24.24 20.50 -8.80
N GLU A 142 23.76 19.36 -9.29
CA GLU A 142 22.99 18.43 -8.46
C GLU A 142 23.87 17.64 -7.49
N HIS A 143 23.34 17.42 -6.27
CA HIS A 143 23.95 16.58 -5.25
C HIS A 143 23.37 15.16 -5.33
N ALA A 144 23.84 14.39 -6.30
CA ALA A 144 23.32 13.04 -6.55
C ALA A 144 23.95 11.98 -5.64
N VAL A 145 23.14 11.03 -5.20
CA VAL A 145 23.57 9.86 -4.42
C VAL A 145 23.13 8.60 -5.13
N LEU A 146 24.07 7.69 -5.39
CA LEU A 146 23.77 6.33 -5.81
C LEU A 146 23.54 5.47 -4.58
N ALA A 147 22.39 4.79 -4.53
CA ALA A 147 22.05 3.89 -3.44
C ALA A 147 21.65 2.51 -3.97
N GLY A 148 21.78 1.50 -3.13
CA GLY A 148 21.40 0.14 -3.46
C GLY A 148 21.26 -0.73 -2.22
N LYS A 149 20.54 -1.85 -2.37
CA LYS A 149 20.32 -2.82 -1.30
C LYS A 149 20.57 -4.24 -1.78
N PHE A 150 21.25 -5.04 -0.97
CA PHE A 150 21.43 -6.46 -1.22
C PHE A 150 20.12 -7.23 -0.95
N HIS A 151 19.64 -7.98 -1.94
CA HIS A 151 18.50 -8.90 -1.85
C HIS A 151 18.87 -10.29 -2.39
N ASP A 152 20.04 -10.83 -2.00
CA ASP A 152 20.51 -12.15 -2.45
C ASP A 152 20.75 -12.26 -3.97
N GLY A 153 21.36 -11.23 -4.56
CA GLY A 153 21.69 -11.18 -5.99
C GLY A 153 22.87 -10.27 -6.28
N VAL A 154 22.57 -9.05 -6.74
CA VAL A 154 23.61 -8.03 -7.00
C VAL A 154 24.28 -7.63 -5.69
N SER A 155 25.60 -7.73 -5.63
CA SER A 155 26.42 -7.48 -4.43
C SER A 155 27.24 -6.20 -4.49
N ALA A 156 27.36 -5.57 -5.66
CA ALA A 156 27.95 -4.24 -5.79
C ALA A 156 27.42 -3.48 -7.01
N LEU A 157 27.43 -2.15 -6.90
CA LEU A 157 27.10 -1.22 -7.98
C LEU A 157 28.38 -0.46 -8.37
N ARG A 158 28.78 -0.51 -9.64
CA ARG A 158 29.93 0.24 -10.14
C ARG A 158 29.47 1.35 -11.09
N ALA A 159 29.64 2.59 -10.68
CA ALA A 159 29.34 3.75 -11.51
C ALA A 159 30.63 4.30 -12.15
N GLN A 160 30.61 4.56 -13.45
CA GLN A 160 31.69 5.19 -14.20
C GLN A 160 31.17 6.39 -15.00
N ARG A 161 31.70 7.58 -14.76
CA ARG A 161 31.38 8.77 -15.55
C ARG A 161 31.93 8.60 -16.96
N VAL A 162 31.08 8.80 -17.96
CA VAL A 162 31.41 8.54 -19.37
C VAL A 162 32.41 9.55 -19.92
N GLY A 163 32.35 10.81 -19.46
CA GLY A 163 33.16 11.90 -20.02
C GLY A 163 34.67 11.81 -19.73
N ASP A 164 35.04 11.29 -18.57
CA ASP A 164 36.44 11.26 -18.10
C ASP A 164 36.83 9.96 -17.40
N GLY A 165 35.92 9.00 -17.32
CA GLY A 165 36.18 7.69 -16.76
C GLY A 165 36.26 7.65 -15.24
N GLN A 166 35.89 8.71 -14.50
CA GLN A 166 35.87 8.66 -13.03
C GLN A 166 34.98 7.52 -12.54
N GLN A 167 35.46 6.70 -11.61
CA GLN A 167 34.76 5.53 -11.10
C GLN A 167 34.44 5.63 -9.60
N LEU A 168 33.33 5.01 -9.22
CA LEU A 168 32.89 4.77 -7.86
C LEU A 168 32.36 3.33 -7.78
N THR A 169 32.67 2.62 -6.70
CA THR A 169 32.08 1.31 -6.41
C THR A 169 31.35 1.37 -5.08
N LEU A 170 30.10 0.93 -5.07
CA LEU A 170 29.25 0.80 -3.89
C LEU A 170 29.03 -0.69 -3.61
N THR A 171 29.69 -1.22 -2.60
CA THR A 171 29.47 -2.60 -2.12
C THR A 171 28.17 -2.66 -1.34
N LEU A 172 27.31 -3.64 -1.66
CA LEU A 172 26.02 -3.85 -1.01
C LEU A 172 26.13 -4.91 0.09
N LYS A 173 25.83 -4.54 1.32
CA LYS A 173 25.94 -5.41 2.50
C LYS A 173 24.61 -6.11 2.80
N PRO A 174 24.65 -7.35 3.32
CA PRO A 174 23.46 -8.10 3.69
C PRO A 174 22.91 -7.62 5.05
N TYR A 175 22.28 -6.45 5.07
CA TYR A 175 21.63 -5.93 6.27
C TYR A 175 20.41 -6.77 6.67
N ARG A 176 20.32 -7.15 7.95
CA ARG A 176 19.16 -7.86 8.50
C ARG A 176 17.89 -7.02 8.44
N ALA A 177 17.99 -5.73 8.74
CA ALA A 177 16.85 -4.82 8.70
C ALA A 177 16.52 -4.43 7.26
N TYR A 178 15.24 -4.51 6.89
CA TYR A 178 14.82 -4.25 5.51
C TYR A 178 15.08 -2.81 5.07
N TRP A 179 14.88 -1.83 5.96
CA TRP A 179 15.07 -0.41 5.68
C TRP A 179 16.53 0.04 5.57
N GLN A 180 17.51 -0.81 5.91
CA GLN A 180 18.93 -0.47 5.81
C GLN A 180 19.48 -0.79 4.42
N PHE A 181 20.29 0.12 3.88
CA PHE A 181 20.89 0.04 2.56
C PHE A 181 22.20 0.83 2.49
N ASP A 182 22.99 0.60 1.44
CA ASP A 182 24.25 1.29 1.21
C ASP A 182 24.05 2.47 0.24
N LYS A 183 24.84 3.52 0.41
CA LYS A 183 24.81 4.72 -0.43
C LYS A 183 26.21 5.26 -0.69
N ALA A 184 26.40 5.95 -1.80
CA ALA A 184 27.61 6.69 -2.11
C ALA A 184 27.31 7.97 -2.89
N GLU A 185 27.93 9.07 -2.46
CA GLU A 185 27.78 10.38 -3.09
C GLU A 185 28.52 10.42 -4.43
N LEU A 186 27.88 11.04 -5.42
CA LEU A 186 28.50 11.30 -6.72
C LEU A 186 29.16 12.70 -6.70
N PRO A 187 30.32 12.87 -7.38
CA PRO A 187 30.98 14.18 -7.45
C PRO A 187 30.12 15.22 -8.18
N VAL A 188 29.81 16.32 -7.50
CA VAL A 188 29.13 17.48 -8.08
C VAL A 188 30.01 18.10 -9.17
N ALA A 189 29.41 18.45 -10.31
CA ALA A 189 30.08 19.19 -11.38
C ALA A 189 29.22 20.31 -11.93
N ASN A 190 29.87 21.26 -12.60
CA ASN A 190 29.23 22.44 -13.20
C ASN A 190 28.65 22.16 -14.60
N SER A 191 28.66 20.91 -15.03
CA SER A 191 28.13 20.44 -16.32
C SER A 191 27.39 19.14 -16.11
N ASP A 192 26.40 18.87 -16.98
CA ASP A 192 25.70 17.59 -17.00
C ASP A 192 26.69 16.42 -17.14
N GLN A 193 26.45 15.37 -16.36
CA GLN A 193 27.24 14.15 -16.36
C GLN A 193 26.39 12.95 -16.75
N VAL A 194 26.92 12.12 -17.64
CA VAL A 194 26.37 10.78 -17.91
C VAL A 194 27.24 9.75 -17.22
N TRP A 195 26.60 8.84 -16.50
CA TRP A 195 27.23 7.76 -15.77
C TRP A 195 26.76 6.41 -16.32
N ARG A 196 27.70 5.49 -16.45
CA ARG A 196 27.44 4.07 -16.72
C ARG A 196 27.42 3.32 -15.39
N LEU A 197 26.33 2.62 -15.11
CA LEU A 197 26.15 1.75 -13.96
C LEU A 197 26.31 0.29 -14.39
N ARG A 198 27.22 -0.44 -13.73
CA ARG A 198 27.36 -1.90 -13.86
C ARG A 198 26.89 -2.58 -12.58
N LEU A 199 26.02 -3.56 -12.73
CA LEU A 199 25.52 -4.38 -11.64
C LEU A 199 26.42 -5.62 -11.49
N GLN A 200 27.05 -5.79 -10.33
CA GLN A 200 27.95 -6.91 -10.06
C GLN A 200 27.22 -8.02 -9.30
N GLY A 201 27.20 -9.22 -9.85
CA GLY A 201 26.38 -10.34 -9.38
C GLY A 201 25.12 -10.56 -10.22
N SER A 202 24.46 -11.69 -9.99
CA SER A 202 23.28 -12.13 -10.74
C SER A 202 22.11 -12.43 -9.80
N GLY A 203 20.88 -12.18 -10.24
CA GLY A 203 19.67 -12.36 -9.44
C GLY A 203 19.03 -11.01 -9.11
N LYS A 204 18.41 -10.88 -7.94
CA LYS A 204 17.65 -9.68 -7.56
C LYS A 204 18.54 -8.43 -7.47
N ALA A 205 18.07 -7.33 -8.03
CA ALA A 205 18.74 -6.04 -8.04
C ALA A 205 17.86 -4.93 -7.44
N ALA A 206 18.45 -4.13 -6.54
CA ALA A 206 17.85 -2.91 -6.01
C ALA A 206 18.89 -1.77 -6.08
N PHE A 207 18.57 -0.73 -6.85
CA PHE A 207 19.41 0.44 -7.08
C PHE A 207 18.51 1.64 -7.38
N TRP A 208 18.92 2.84 -6.98
CA TRP A 208 18.19 4.08 -7.27
C TRP A 208 19.09 5.30 -7.09
N LEU A 209 18.56 6.46 -7.46
CA LEU A 209 19.19 7.76 -7.25
C LEU A 209 18.37 8.62 -6.30
N ASP A 210 19.08 9.38 -5.46
CA ASP A 210 18.56 10.52 -4.71
C ASP A 210 19.24 11.81 -5.17
N GLY A 211 18.55 12.95 -4.97
CA GLY A 211 19.08 14.27 -5.30
C GLY A 211 19.18 14.60 -6.80
N THR A 212 18.73 13.67 -7.65
CA THR A 212 18.62 13.81 -9.12
C THR A 212 17.45 12.93 -9.62
N ALA A 213 17.18 12.93 -10.91
CA ALA A 213 16.16 12.08 -11.51
C ALA A 213 16.50 10.58 -11.34
N ASN A 214 15.61 9.83 -10.70
CA ASN A 214 15.71 8.38 -10.56
C ASN A 214 15.32 7.66 -11.86
N LEU A 215 16.09 7.89 -12.92
CA LEU A 215 15.82 7.39 -14.27
C LEU A 215 17.07 6.74 -14.87
N PHE A 216 16.89 5.52 -15.35
CA PHE A 216 17.94 4.71 -15.96
C PHE A 216 17.58 4.32 -17.38
N ALA A 217 18.57 4.28 -18.26
CA ALA A 217 18.42 3.86 -19.66
C ALA A 217 19.40 2.74 -20.00
N GLN A 218 19.09 1.94 -21.02
CA GLN A 218 20.03 0.95 -21.56
C GLN A 218 21.08 1.58 -22.48
N ASN A 219 20.79 2.78 -22.99
CA ASN A 219 21.68 3.55 -23.85
C ASN A 219 21.78 5.01 -23.35
N PRO A 220 22.98 5.61 -23.26
CA PRO A 220 23.14 7.00 -22.81
C PRO A 220 22.42 8.03 -23.69
N GLN A 221 22.23 7.79 -24.99
CA GLN A 221 21.48 8.70 -25.88
C GLN A 221 19.98 8.77 -25.56
N GLN A 222 19.44 7.81 -24.80
CA GLN A 222 18.04 7.81 -24.38
C GLN A 222 17.78 8.69 -23.15
N LEU A 223 18.82 9.14 -22.43
CA LEU A 223 18.72 9.94 -21.20
C LEU A 223 18.21 11.38 -21.47
N LYS A 224 16.94 11.47 -21.83
CA LYS A 224 16.20 12.71 -22.06
C LYS A 224 15.44 13.12 -20.79
N PRO A 225 15.23 14.42 -20.55
CA PRO A 225 14.36 14.88 -19.48
C PRO A 225 12.95 14.30 -19.65
N LEU A 226 12.33 13.89 -18.54
CA LEU A 226 10.92 13.51 -18.53
C LEU A 226 10.07 14.77 -18.68
N ARG A 227 9.15 14.77 -19.64
CA ARG A 227 8.10 15.78 -19.77
C ARG A 227 6.78 15.16 -19.36
N GLU A 228 6.09 15.77 -18.41
CA GLU A 228 4.71 15.44 -18.08
C GLU A 228 3.82 16.61 -18.49
N ASP A 229 2.75 16.34 -19.23
CA ASP A 229 1.75 17.37 -19.53
C ASP A 229 0.70 17.39 -18.41
N ASP A 230 0.08 18.56 -18.20
CA ASP A 230 -1.06 18.70 -17.29
C ASP A 230 -2.16 17.68 -17.62
N GLY A 231 -2.69 17.05 -16.58
CA GLY A 231 -3.83 16.16 -16.69
C GLY A 231 -5.17 16.88 -16.54
N ARG A 232 -6.25 16.13 -16.76
CA ARG A 232 -7.63 16.59 -16.59
C ARG A 232 -8.40 15.56 -15.79
N THR A 233 -9.13 16.03 -14.78
CA THR A 233 -9.99 15.22 -13.93
C THR A 233 -11.41 15.71 -14.04
N ARG A 234 -12.33 14.86 -14.50
CA ARG A 234 -13.75 15.18 -14.57
C ARG A 234 -14.50 14.37 -13.52
N LEU A 235 -15.22 15.11 -12.70
CA LEU A 235 -16.03 14.58 -11.60
C LEU A 235 -17.51 14.87 -11.87
N THR A 236 -18.35 13.87 -11.68
CA THR A 236 -19.81 14.03 -11.74
C THR A 236 -20.42 13.61 -10.42
N LEU A 237 -20.89 14.59 -9.65
CA LEU A 237 -21.55 14.36 -8.37
C LEU A 237 -23.02 14.04 -8.59
N HIS A 238 -23.46 12.94 -7.99
CA HIS A 238 -24.86 12.52 -8.02
C HIS A 238 -25.54 12.79 -6.66
N LYS A 239 -26.84 12.52 -6.58
CA LYS A 239 -27.61 12.66 -5.32
C LYS A 239 -27.73 11.36 -4.54
N GLU A 240 -27.42 10.23 -5.16
CA GLU A 240 -27.56 8.91 -4.54
C GLU A 240 -26.57 8.74 -3.37
N LEU A 241 -27.09 8.29 -2.23
CA LEU A 241 -26.29 7.80 -1.10
C LEU A 241 -26.03 6.31 -1.29
N LEU A 242 -24.76 5.89 -1.18
CA LEU A 242 -24.35 4.49 -1.37
C LEU A 242 -24.26 3.71 -0.05
N GLY A 243 -24.07 4.42 1.06
CA GLY A 243 -23.83 3.82 2.37
C GLY A 243 -23.10 4.76 3.29
N ASN A 244 -22.65 4.22 4.42
CA ASN A 244 -21.82 4.97 5.35
C ASN A 244 -20.36 4.93 4.92
N THR A 245 -19.60 5.95 5.29
CA THR A 245 -18.15 5.85 5.34
C THR A 245 -17.74 4.90 6.47
N PRO A 246 -16.65 4.14 6.32
CA PRO A 246 -16.13 3.31 7.39
C PRO A 246 -15.65 4.17 8.56
N ASN A 247 -15.67 3.60 9.76
CA ASN A 247 -14.95 4.15 10.89
C ASN A 247 -13.44 3.98 10.63
N LEU A 248 -12.72 5.09 10.52
CA LEU A 248 -11.28 5.08 10.31
C LEU A 248 -10.59 4.78 11.64
N GLY A 249 -9.95 3.63 11.73
CA GLY A 249 -9.32 3.11 12.93
C GLY A 249 -7.80 3.04 12.86
N ILE A 250 -7.20 2.80 14.02
CA ILE A 250 -5.76 2.57 14.17
C ILE A 250 -5.53 1.38 15.09
N ALA A 251 -4.45 0.63 14.86
CA ALA A 251 -4.04 -0.39 15.81
C ALA A 251 -3.43 0.26 17.06
N LEU A 252 -4.11 0.12 18.20
CA LEU A 252 -3.72 0.72 19.47
C LEU A 252 -2.78 -0.19 20.27
N PRO A 253 -1.87 0.38 21.08
CA PRO A 253 -0.91 -0.41 21.85
C PRO A 253 -1.58 -1.38 22.84
N TYR A 254 -0.98 -2.57 23.01
CA TYR A 254 -1.32 -3.52 24.07
C TYR A 254 -0.66 -3.14 25.40
N VAL A 255 -0.80 -1.89 25.80
CA VAL A 255 -0.26 -1.34 27.05
C VAL A 255 -1.02 -0.07 27.38
N MET A 256 -0.98 0.35 28.64
CA MET A 256 -1.40 1.71 28.99
C MET A 256 -0.45 2.71 28.32
N PRO A 257 -0.90 3.52 27.34
CA PRO A 257 -0.04 4.54 26.76
C PRO A 257 0.29 5.60 27.82
N PRO A 258 1.51 6.16 27.81
CA PRO A 258 1.88 7.21 28.75
C PRO A 258 1.07 8.49 28.45
N PRO A 259 0.70 9.30 29.47
CA PRO A 259 -0.05 10.55 29.26
C PRO A 259 0.61 11.53 28.28
N SER A 260 1.95 11.50 28.17
CA SER A 260 2.74 12.27 27.20
C SER A 260 2.36 11.99 25.74
N SER A 261 1.79 10.81 25.44
CA SER A 261 1.31 10.44 24.11
C SER A 261 -0.13 10.87 23.81
N PHE A 262 -0.92 11.31 24.80
CA PHE A 262 -2.37 11.50 24.63
C PHE A 262 -2.69 12.58 23.59
N ALA A 263 -1.96 13.69 23.60
CA ALA A 263 -2.20 14.79 22.67
C ALA A 263 -2.02 14.37 21.20
N VAL A 264 -1.01 13.53 20.91
CA VAL A 264 -0.78 13.04 19.55
C VAL A 264 -1.78 11.95 19.15
N LEU A 265 -2.22 11.11 20.09
CA LEU A 265 -3.29 10.13 19.85
C LEU A 265 -4.65 10.81 19.60
N ASP A 266 -5.00 11.83 20.38
CA ASP A 266 -6.20 12.66 20.16
C ASP A 266 -6.18 13.33 18.79
N ALA A 267 -5.00 13.80 18.39
CA ALA A 267 -4.79 14.46 17.12
C ALA A 267 -5.17 13.58 15.93
N LEU A 268 -4.98 12.26 16.02
CA LEU A 268 -5.34 11.29 14.98
C LEU A 268 -6.86 11.06 14.87
N LYS A 269 -7.62 11.40 15.93
CA LYS A 269 -9.08 11.20 16.04
C LYS A 269 -9.54 9.82 15.54
N PRO A 270 -8.98 8.70 16.04
CA PRO A 270 -9.45 7.38 15.64
C PRO A 270 -10.94 7.20 15.99
N GLN A 271 -11.72 6.65 15.05
CA GLN A 271 -13.14 6.33 15.26
C GLN A 271 -13.34 4.86 15.66
N ALA A 272 -12.37 4.02 15.32
CA ALA A 272 -12.32 2.61 15.70
C ALA A 272 -10.90 2.21 16.12
N ALA A 273 -10.74 1.01 16.68
CA ALA A 273 -9.42 0.49 17.03
C ALA A 273 -9.27 -0.99 16.72
N THR A 274 -8.03 -1.39 16.44
CA THR A 274 -7.60 -2.79 16.42
C THR A 274 -6.62 -3.01 17.56
N TYR A 275 -6.72 -4.10 18.31
CA TYR A 275 -5.70 -4.44 19.31
C TYR A 275 -5.60 -5.94 19.54
N TYR A 276 -4.45 -6.38 20.01
CA TYR A 276 -4.26 -7.77 20.44
C TYR A 276 -4.79 -7.96 21.86
N SER A 277 -5.24 -9.16 22.19
CA SER A 277 -5.43 -9.60 23.58
C SER A 277 -4.68 -10.91 23.82
N LEU A 278 -3.85 -10.94 24.86
CA LEU A 278 -2.91 -12.04 25.08
C LEU A 278 -3.49 -13.07 26.05
N VAL A 279 -3.96 -14.20 25.52
CA VAL A 279 -4.78 -15.18 26.27
C VAL A 279 -4.04 -15.84 27.43
N ASP A 280 -2.74 -16.05 27.31
CA ASP A 280 -1.87 -16.61 28.35
C ASP A 280 -1.62 -15.63 29.50
N ILE A 281 -1.51 -14.34 29.20
CA ILE A 281 -1.49 -13.29 30.22
C ILE A 281 -2.86 -13.21 30.91
N MET A 282 -3.94 -13.16 30.14
CA MET A 282 -5.29 -12.98 30.68
C MET A 282 -5.78 -14.19 31.48
N ALA A 283 -5.38 -15.41 31.10
CA ALA A 283 -5.70 -16.62 31.86
C ALA A 283 -5.12 -16.61 33.29
N THR A 284 -4.00 -15.91 33.51
CA THR A 284 -3.35 -15.81 34.83
C THR A 284 -3.61 -14.47 35.52
N ARG A 285 -3.91 -13.42 34.76
CA ARG A 285 -4.16 -12.05 35.23
C ARG A 285 -5.40 -11.48 34.53
N PRO A 286 -6.62 -11.88 34.92
CA PRO A 286 -7.84 -11.60 34.17
C PRO A 286 -8.23 -10.12 34.06
N HIS A 287 -7.62 -9.25 34.87
CA HIS A 287 -7.87 -7.80 34.87
C HIS A 287 -6.71 -6.99 34.25
N TYR A 288 -5.76 -7.64 33.58
CA TYR A 288 -4.58 -6.98 33.02
C TYR A 288 -4.96 -5.86 32.03
N GLU A 289 -6.00 -6.09 31.21
CA GLU A 289 -6.39 -5.19 30.14
C GLU A 289 -7.38 -4.09 30.56
N ASP A 290 -8.05 -4.26 31.71
CA ASP A 290 -9.20 -3.45 32.10
C ASP A 290 -8.93 -1.95 32.09
N ALA A 291 -7.73 -1.54 32.51
CA ALA A 291 -7.39 -0.12 32.67
C ALA A 291 -7.20 0.57 31.31
N PHE A 292 -6.43 -0.02 30.40
CA PHE A 292 -6.18 0.61 29.10
C PHE A 292 -7.39 0.49 28.17
N ARG A 293 -8.18 -0.60 28.26
CA ARG A 293 -9.44 -0.71 27.50
C ARG A 293 -10.46 0.35 27.93
N ARG A 294 -10.58 0.61 29.24
CA ARG A 294 -11.38 1.74 29.76
C ARG A 294 -10.84 3.09 29.28
N LEU A 295 -9.52 3.29 29.29
CA LEU A 295 -8.93 4.52 28.75
C LEU A 295 -9.32 4.72 27.27
N TYR A 296 -9.18 3.68 26.43
CA TYR A 296 -9.53 3.76 25.02
C TYR A 296 -11.01 4.09 24.79
N GLN A 297 -11.91 3.47 25.54
CA GLN A 297 -13.34 3.76 25.44
C GLN A 297 -13.70 5.15 25.97
N ASP A 298 -13.30 5.49 27.19
CA ASP A 298 -13.80 6.68 27.89
C ASP A 298 -13.05 7.97 27.49
N ARG A 299 -11.72 7.90 27.24
CA ARG A 299 -10.91 9.10 26.90
C ARG A 299 -10.80 9.33 25.41
N PHE A 300 -10.59 8.25 24.64
CA PHE A 300 -10.40 8.32 23.19
C PHE A 300 -11.69 8.03 22.41
N GLY A 301 -12.79 7.68 23.09
CA GLY A 301 -14.10 7.53 22.45
C GLY A 301 -14.23 6.30 21.56
N ILE A 302 -13.35 5.31 21.72
CA ILE A 302 -13.38 4.09 20.91
C ILE A 302 -14.59 3.23 21.32
N THR A 303 -15.60 3.22 20.45
CA THR A 303 -16.85 2.47 20.65
C THR A 303 -17.10 1.42 19.56
N GLN A 304 -16.18 1.30 18.61
CA GLN A 304 -16.10 0.17 17.70
C GLN A 304 -14.65 -0.33 17.69
N ASP A 305 -14.44 -1.61 17.92
CA ASP A 305 -13.12 -2.21 17.87
C ASP A 305 -13.14 -3.64 17.39
N ILE A 306 -11.97 -4.13 17.01
CA ILE A 306 -11.69 -5.54 16.80
C ILE A 306 -10.50 -5.97 17.63
N THR A 307 -10.71 -7.01 18.43
CA THR A 307 -9.66 -7.70 19.17
C THR A 307 -9.19 -8.92 18.41
N LEU A 308 -7.87 -9.09 18.24
CA LEU A 308 -7.26 -10.33 17.76
C LEU A 308 -6.68 -11.10 18.95
N LEU A 309 -7.21 -12.29 19.23
CA LEU A 309 -6.65 -13.15 20.26
C LEU A 309 -5.30 -13.71 19.81
N ALA A 310 -4.32 -13.67 20.72
CA ALA A 310 -2.99 -14.24 20.52
C ALA A 310 -2.41 -14.74 21.84
N GLY A 311 -1.33 -15.51 21.80
CA GLY A 311 -0.45 -15.75 22.94
C GLY A 311 0.62 -14.66 23.05
N SER A 312 1.40 -14.67 24.14
CA SER A 312 2.56 -13.78 24.31
C SER A 312 3.44 -13.72 23.06
N GLN A 313 4.03 -12.54 22.82
CA GLN A 313 4.78 -12.23 21.59
C GLN A 313 3.93 -12.25 20.31
N ARG A 314 2.61 -12.04 20.43
CA ARG A 314 1.65 -12.09 19.31
C ARG A 314 1.63 -13.46 18.62
N GLN A 315 1.75 -14.55 19.39
CA GLN A 315 1.62 -15.90 18.85
C GLN A 315 0.18 -16.12 18.36
N ALA A 316 -0.01 -16.16 17.04
CA ALA A 316 -1.30 -16.33 16.40
C ALA A 316 -1.93 -17.73 16.60
N GLU A 317 -1.10 -18.78 16.64
CA GLU A 317 -1.59 -20.17 16.74
C GLU A 317 -2.02 -20.50 18.17
N LEU A 318 -3.32 -20.35 18.44
CA LEU A 318 -3.97 -20.77 19.68
C LEU A 318 -4.46 -22.21 19.61
N ARG A 319 -4.71 -22.81 20.78
CA ARG A 319 -5.24 -24.17 20.93
C ARG A 319 -6.58 -24.15 21.65
N ALA A 320 -7.44 -25.13 21.38
CA ALA A 320 -8.68 -25.32 22.14
C ALA A 320 -8.40 -25.94 23.52
N ASP A 321 -7.72 -25.20 24.39
CA ASP A 321 -7.28 -25.64 25.72
C ASP A 321 -7.74 -24.70 26.84
N SER A 322 -7.40 -25.04 28.09
CA SER A 322 -7.79 -24.25 29.26
C SER A 322 -7.21 -22.85 29.26
N THR A 323 -6.02 -22.65 28.71
CA THR A 323 -5.34 -21.34 28.68
C THR A 323 -6.07 -20.41 27.73
N SER A 324 -6.31 -20.85 26.50
CA SER A 324 -6.94 -20.02 25.47
C SER A 324 -8.40 -19.72 25.83
N ASN A 325 -9.15 -20.72 26.31
CA ASN A 325 -10.54 -20.53 26.75
C ASN A 325 -10.64 -19.69 28.04
N GLY A 326 -9.66 -19.80 28.95
CA GLY A 326 -9.58 -18.97 30.15
C GLY A 326 -9.29 -17.50 29.84
N GLY A 327 -8.37 -17.24 28.91
CA GLY A 327 -8.09 -15.89 28.40
C GLY A 327 -9.30 -15.27 27.68
N LEU A 328 -10.01 -16.05 26.85
CA LEU A 328 -11.26 -15.60 26.23
C LEU A 328 -12.33 -15.27 27.27
N GLU A 329 -12.50 -16.07 28.33
CA GLU A 329 -13.47 -15.75 29.38
C GLU A 329 -13.14 -14.45 30.09
N ALA A 330 -11.86 -14.22 30.40
CA ALA A 330 -11.41 -12.97 31.00
C ALA A 330 -11.69 -11.76 30.10
N TRP A 331 -11.43 -11.88 28.80
CA TRP A 331 -11.76 -10.83 27.83
C TRP A 331 -13.26 -10.57 27.74
N LEU A 332 -14.10 -11.61 27.73
CA LEU A 332 -15.56 -11.48 27.72
C LEU A 332 -16.07 -10.80 29.00
N ALA A 333 -15.55 -11.18 30.16
CA ALA A 333 -15.87 -10.56 31.44
C ALA A 333 -15.49 -9.07 31.49
N ALA A 334 -14.28 -8.74 31.05
CA ALA A 334 -13.81 -7.36 30.95
C ALA A 334 -14.69 -6.54 29.99
N THR A 335 -15.06 -7.11 28.84
CA THR A 335 -15.94 -6.43 27.87
C THR A 335 -17.34 -6.16 28.44
N ARG A 336 -17.93 -7.11 29.18
CA ARG A 336 -19.20 -6.89 29.91
C ARG A 336 -19.04 -5.75 30.94
N ALA A 337 -17.90 -5.67 31.61
CA ALA A 337 -17.61 -4.63 32.60
C ALA A 337 -17.41 -3.22 31.99
N LEU A 338 -17.17 -3.10 30.67
CA LEU A 338 -17.17 -1.82 29.95
C LEU A 338 -18.57 -1.20 29.82
N GLY A 339 -19.61 -1.86 30.32
CA GLY A 339 -20.96 -1.28 30.45
C GLY A 339 -21.78 -1.31 29.16
N GLY A 340 -21.43 -2.18 28.21
CA GLY A 340 -22.20 -2.39 26.97
C GLY A 340 -22.20 -1.19 26.02
N LYS A 341 -21.21 -0.31 26.11
CA LYS A 341 -21.05 0.82 25.19
C LYS A 341 -20.27 0.35 23.95
N GLY A 342 -20.97 0.20 22.83
CA GLY A 342 -20.33 0.00 21.52
C GLY A 342 -20.43 -1.42 20.95
N THR A 343 -19.63 -1.67 19.90
CA THR A 343 -19.53 -2.97 19.22
C THR A 343 -18.09 -3.46 19.28
N HIS A 344 -17.90 -4.64 19.87
CA HIS A 344 -16.59 -5.23 20.12
C HIS A 344 -16.45 -6.52 19.30
N TYR A 345 -15.78 -6.43 18.16
CA TYR A 345 -15.48 -7.59 17.34
C TYR A 345 -14.35 -8.40 17.97
N ILE A 346 -14.41 -9.72 17.83
CA ILE A 346 -13.35 -10.62 18.26
C ILE A 346 -13.01 -11.59 17.13
N GLY A 347 -11.74 -11.58 16.74
CA GLY A 347 -11.08 -12.62 15.96
C GLY A 347 -10.36 -13.58 16.90
N PHE A 348 -10.56 -14.88 16.68
CA PHE A 348 -9.98 -15.92 17.55
C PHE A 348 -8.51 -16.25 17.25
N ALA A 349 -7.93 -15.60 16.25
CA ALA A 349 -6.52 -15.63 15.92
C ALA A 349 -6.19 -14.43 15.04
N ASP A 350 -4.92 -14.07 15.03
CA ASP A 350 -4.34 -13.18 14.02
C ASP A 350 -3.89 -13.99 12.79
N GLU A 351 -4.32 -13.58 11.59
CA GLU A 351 -3.87 -14.16 10.33
C GLU A 351 -3.86 -15.71 10.29
N PRO A 352 -4.97 -16.39 10.59
CA PRO A 352 -4.95 -17.85 10.76
C PRO A 352 -4.57 -18.61 9.48
N ASN A 353 -4.85 -18.04 8.31
CA ASN A 353 -4.47 -18.62 7.02
C ASN A 353 -2.96 -18.61 6.76
N LEU A 354 -2.23 -17.69 7.41
CA LEU A 354 -0.78 -17.65 7.42
C LEU A 354 -0.20 -18.60 8.48
N ASN A 355 -0.79 -18.60 9.69
CA ASN A 355 -0.15 -19.16 10.87
C ASN A 355 -0.54 -20.61 11.20
N TYR A 356 -1.77 -21.04 10.89
CA TYR A 356 -2.20 -22.41 11.17
C TYR A 356 -1.72 -23.38 10.09
N PRO A 357 -1.44 -24.64 10.45
CA PRO A 357 -1.00 -25.65 9.47
C PRO A 357 -2.03 -25.89 8.38
N ASP A 358 -3.33 -25.86 8.71
CA ASP A 358 -4.42 -25.97 7.76
C ASP A 358 -5.73 -25.38 8.31
N TYR A 359 -6.74 -25.33 7.44
CA TYR A 359 -8.07 -24.86 7.78
C TYR A 359 -8.72 -25.67 8.91
N ALA A 360 -8.58 -27.00 8.92
CA ALA A 360 -9.29 -27.87 9.86
C ALA A 360 -8.80 -27.67 11.30
N SER A 361 -7.50 -27.42 11.44
CA SER A 361 -6.85 -27.07 12.69
C SER A 361 -7.39 -25.74 13.24
N PHE A 362 -7.48 -24.70 12.40
CA PHE A 362 -8.11 -23.43 12.81
C PHE A 362 -9.60 -23.59 13.12
N GLN A 363 -10.35 -24.34 12.30
CA GLN A 363 -11.77 -24.58 12.50
C GLN A 363 -12.07 -25.21 13.87
N THR A 364 -11.20 -26.10 14.35
CA THR A 364 -11.34 -26.71 15.68
C THR A 364 -11.31 -25.66 16.80
N VAL A 365 -10.37 -24.71 16.70
CA VAL A 365 -10.25 -23.59 17.65
C VAL A 365 -11.45 -22.65 17.53
N PHE A 366 -11.80 -22.28 16.30
CA PHE A 366 -12.95 -21.43 16.01
C PHE A 366 -14.23 -21.99 16.64
N ASN A 367 -14.54 -23.27 16.38
CA ASN A 367 -15.75 -23.92 16.91
C ASN A 367 -15.76 -23.96 18.45
N SER A 368 -14.61 -24.14 19.09
CA SER A 368 -14.51 -24.11 20.56
C SER A 368 -14.86 -22.72 21.10
N MET A 369 -14.20 -21.68 20.60
CA MET A 369 -14.34 -20.31 21.10
C MET A 369 -15.69 -19.70 20.72
N ALA A 370 -16.20 -19.97 19.51
CA ALA A 370 -17.53 -19.50 19.09
C ALA A 370 -18.63 -20.03 20.02
N ARG A 371 -18.59 -21.33 20.38
CA ARG A 371 -19.52 -21.91 21.36
C ARG A 371 -19.41 -21.24 22.71
N GLN A 372 -18.20 -20.94 23.20
CA GLN A 372 -18.01 -20.25 24.47
C GLN A 372 -18.64 -18.85 24.44
N VAL A 373 -18.35 -18.05 23.41
CA VAL A 373 -18.95 -16.71 23.23
C VAL A 373 -20.47 -16.79 23.20
N ARG A 374 -21.05 -17.75 22.45
CA ARG A 374 -22.51 -17.88 22.30
C ARG A 374 -23.22 -18.52 23.49
N SER A 375 -22.49 -19.17 24.40
CA SER A 375 -23.08 -19.83 25.58
C SER A 375 -23.70 -18.85 26.59
N ASN A 376 -23.29 -17.58 26.56
CA ASN A 376 -23.84 -16.53 27.42
C ASN A 376 -24.41 -15.37 26.58
N PRO A 377 -25.75 -15.15 26.59
CA PRO A 377 -26.37 -14.05 25.84
C PRO A 377 -25.94 -12.65 26.32
N ASP A 378 -25.39 -12.51 27.54
CA ASP A 378 -24.82 -11.24 28.02
C ASP A 378 -23.67 -10.74 27.16
N ASN A 379 -22.95 -11.64 26.48
CA ASN A 379 -21.88 -11.24 25.57
C ASN A 379 -22.44 -10.42 24.40
N ALA A 380 -23.52 -10.90 23.78
CA ALA A 380 -24.17 -10.19 22.69
C ALA A 380 -24.78 -8.85 23.16
N ARG A 381 -25.38 -8.83 24.37
CA ARG A 381 -25.90 -7.61 25.02
C ARG A 381 -24.81 -6.58 25.31
N ALA A 382 -23.61 -7.05 25.65
CA ALA A 382 -22.44 -6.19 25.87
C ALA A 382 -21.78 -5.72 24.56
N GLY A 383 -22.33 -6.06 23.39
CA GLY A 383 -21.81 -5.62 22.09
C GLY A 383 -20.78 -6.57 21.46
N VAL A 384 -20.52 -7.75 22.04
CA VAL A 384 -19.56 -8.72 21.47
C VAL A 384 -20.06 -9.29 20.15
N ARG A 385 -19.20 -9.32 19.13
CA ARG A 385 -19.48 -9.85 17.79
C ARG A 385 -18.30 -10.70 17.31
N ILE A 386 -18.57 -11.82 16.65
CA ILE A 386 -17.51 -12.70 16.13
C ILE A 386 -17.12 -12.25 14.72
N ALA A 387 -15.84 -11.95 14.51
CA ALA A 387 -15.27 -11.59 13.21
C ALA A 387 -14.34 -12.71 12.70
N ILE A 388 -14.37 -12.97 11.39
CA ILE A 388 -13.55 -14.01 10.77
C ILE A 388 -13.02 -13.63 9.39
N PRO A 389 -11.97 -14.30 8.90
CA PRO A 389 -10.96 -15.01 9.68
C PRO A 389 -9.89 -14.07 10.27
N ALA A 390 -9.95 -12.75 10.00
CA ALA A 390 -8.82 -11.83 10.19
C ALA A 390 -7.58 -12.31 9.42
N SER A 391 -7.78 -12.71 8.16
CA SER A 391 -6.75 -13.34 7.33
C SER A 391 -5.64 -12.39 6.90
N SER A 392 -4.42 -12.93 6.76
CA SER A 392 -3.34 -12.27 6.01
C SER A 392 -3.66 -12.28 4.53
N ARG A 393 -4.02 -11.12 3.99
CA ARG A 393 -4.47 -10.93 2.60
C ARG A 393 -5.78 -11.66 2.32
N PHE A 394 -6.70 -10.99 1.63
CA PHE A 394 -8.02 -11.55 1.40
C PHE A 394 -8.11 -12.31 0.07
N ILE A 395 -7.84 -11.59 -1.02
CA ILE A 395 -7.94 -12.13 -2.38
C ILE A 395 -6.70 -12.95 -2.74
N ASN A 396 -5.55 -12.44 -2.35
CA ASN A 396 -4.26 -13.05 -2.64
C ASN A 396 -3.82 -13.98 -1.53
N GLY A 397 -2.97 -14.96 -1.87
CA GLY A 397 -2.41 -15.87 -0.89
C GLY A 397 -1.41 -15.17 0.04
N PRO A 398 -1.28 -15.63 1.30
CA PRO A 398 -0.23 -15.16 2.21
C PRO A 398 1.16 -15.53 1.67
N LEU A 399 2.20 -14.86 2.15
CA LEU A 399 3.59 -15.12 1.77
C LEU A 399 4.15 -16.39 2.46
N ALA A 400 3.53 -17.55 2.19
CA ALA A 400 3.85 -18.83 2.81
C ALA A 400 3.69 -20.01 1.82
N ASP A 401 4.18 -21.18 2.18
CA ASP A 401 3.99 -22.38 1.37
C ASP A 401 2.52 -22.68 1.16
N HIS A 402 2.18 -23.22 -0.02
CA HIS A 402 0.80 -23.50 -0.43
C HIS A 402 -0.11 -22.25 -0.41
N ALA A 403 0.44 -21.06 -0.65
CA ALA A 403 -0.27 -19.77 -0.65
C ALA A 403 -1.62 -19.79 -1.41
N SER A 404 -1.74 -20.54 -2.51
CA SER A 404 -2.97 -20.65 -3.30
C SER A 404 -4.12 -21.32 -2.57
N GLU A 405 -3.84 -22.23 -1.64
CA GLU A 405 -4.82 -22.95 -0.81
C GLU A 405 -5.17 -22.17 0.48
N ARG A 406 -4.46 -21.06 0.71
CA ARG A 406 -4.49 -20.26 1.94
C ARG A 406 -5.07 -18.87 1.74
N ARG A 407 -5.77 -18.61 0.63
CA ARG A 407 -6.41 -17.30 0.41
C ARG A 407 -7.47 -17.03 1.49
N GLY A 408 -7.46 -15.81 2.04
CA GLY A 408 -8.40 -15.41 3.08
C GLY A 408 -9.86 -15.57 2.67
N ILE A 409 -10.19 -15.22 1.42
CA ILE A 409 -11.56 -15.34 0.88
C ILE A 409 -12.04 -16.79 0.80
N ASP A 410 -11.15 -17.74 0.53
CA ASP A 410 -11.50 -19.16 0.44
C ASP A 410 -11.74 -19.77 1.83
N TRP A 411 -10.94 -19.36 2.82
CA TRP A 411 -11.14 -19.74 4.22
C TRP A 411 -12.41 -19.10 4.80
N ALA A 412 -12.65 -17.82 4.50
CA ALA A 412 -13.86 -17.11 4.89
C ALA A 412 -15.11 -17.80 4.33
N ARG A 413 -15.10 -18.19 3.04
CA ARG A 413 -16.20 -18.92 2.40
C ARG A 413 -16.53 -20.22 3.13
N ARG A 414 -15.52 -21.03 3.46
CA ARG A 414 -15.70 -22.29 4.19
C ARG A 414 -16.25 -22.05 5.59
N LEU A 415 -15.72 -21.08 6.34
CA LEU A 415 -16.24 -20.75 7.67
C LEU A 415 -17.69 -20.24 7.63
N LEU A 416 -18.07 -19.44 6.63
CA LEU A 416 -19.44 -18.98 6.45
C LEU A 416 -20.40 -20.13 6.12
N GLN A 417 -19.95 -21.10 5.30
CA GLN A 417 -20.73 -22.31 5.00
C GLN A 417 -20.96 -23.16 6.25
N ASP A 418 -19.92 -23.35 7.05
CA ASP A 418 -19.96 -24.26 8.21
C ASP A 418 -20.57 -23.59 9.47
N ASN A 419 -20.46 -22.26 9.60
CA ASN A 419 -20.75 -21.54 10.84
C ASN A 419 -21.44 -20.17 10.64
N GLY A 420 -22.06 -19.91 9.49
CA GLY A 420 -22.54 -18.58 9.09
C GLY A 420 -23.50 -17.88 10.07
N GLU A 421 -24.29 -18.61 10.84
CA GLU A 421 -25.16 -18.04 11.89
C GLU A 421 -24.38 -17.52 13.11
N GLN A 422 -23.21 -18.10 13.39
CA GLN A 422 -22.37 -17.71 14.52
C GLN A 422 -21.46 -16.52 14.19
N ILE A 423 -21.29 -16.19 12.93
CA ILE A 423 -20.38 -15.15 12.43
C ILE A 423 -21.14 -13.83 12.28
N ASP A 424 -20.60 -12.72 12.77
CA ASP A 424 -21.21 -11.40 12.66
C ASP A 424 -20.52 -10.50 11.63
N ALA A 425 -19.22 -10.71 11.40
CA ALA A 425 -18.41 -9.89 10.51
C ALA A 425 -17.37 -10.70 9.71
N LEU A 426 -17.00 -10.19 8.54
CA LEU A 426 -15.77 -10.56 7.84
C LEU A 426 -14.66 -9.57 8.16
N ALA A 427 -13.50 -10.10 8.52
CA ALA A 427 -12.28 -9.35 8.81
C ALA A 427 -11.10 -9.87 7.99
N TRP A 428 -10.25 -8.97 7.51
CA TRP A 428 -9.02 -9.30 6.81
C TRP A 428 -7.99 -8.18 6.87
N HIS A 429 -6.74 -8.57 6.70
CA HIS A 429 -5.62 -7.65 6.54
C HIS A 429 -5.25 -7.51 5.07
N GLU A 430 -4.77 -6.32 4.69
CA GLU A 430 -4.23 -6.10 3.35
C GLU A 430 -2.80 -5.54 3.44
N TRP A 431 -1.88 -6.19 2.72
CA TRP A 431 -0.44 -5.91 2.75
C TRP A 431 0.15 -6.02 1.35
N MET A 432 1.37 -5.49 1.19
CA MET A 432 2.17 -5.62 -0.03
C MET A 432 1.58 -4.88 -1.25
N ILE A 433 0.73 -3.89 -0.99
CA ILE A 433 0.26 -2.92 -1.97
C ILE A 433 1.04 -1.64 -1.75
N ARG A 434 2.22 -1.56 -2.37
CA ARG A 434 3.17 -0.46 -2.12
C ARG A 434 2.91 0.72 -3.02
N ASP A 435 2.67 0.45 -4.30
CA ASP A 435 2.49 1.49 -5.31
C ASP A 435 1.18 2.28 -5.13
N LEU A 436 1.27 3.60 -5.27
CA LEU A 436 0.14 4.53 -5.13
C LEU A 436 -0.95 4.28 -6.17
N LEU A 437 -0.58 3.96 -7.42
CA LEU A 437 -1.53 3.73 -8.50
C LEU A 437 -2.31 2.42 -8.32
N ALA A 438 -1.75 1.45 -7.60
CA ALA A 438 -2.38 0.18 -7.30
C ALA A 438 -3.40 0.21 -6.15
N THR A 439 -3.51 1.28 -5.38
CA THR A 439 -4.42 1.38 -4.21
C THR A 439 -5.92 1.18 -4.51
N ARG A 440 -6.33 1.15 -5.79
CA ARG A 440 -7.70 0.78 -6.20
C ARG A 440 -8.11 -0.64 -5.83
N VAL A 441 -7.14 -1.55 -5.67
CA VAL A 441 -7.40 -2.94 -5.24
C VAL A 441 -8.14 -3.02 -3.90
N TYR A 442 -8.06 -1.98 -3.05
CA TYR A 442 -8.82 -1.91 -1.82
C TYR A 442 -10.33 -1.85 -2.06
N ARG A 443 -10.78 -1.13 -3.11
CA ARG A 443 -12.19 -1.11 -3.51
C ARG A 443 -12.65 -2.49 -3.96
N ASP A 444 -11.81 -3.16 -4.73
CA ASP A 444 -12.12 -4.50 -5.26
C ASP A 444 -12.19 -5.56 -4.15
N SER A 445 -11.30 -5.50 -3.16
CA SER A 445 -11.34 -6.45 -2.02
C SER A 445 -12.60 -6.25 -1.18
N VAL A 446 -13.02 -5.00 -0.94
CA VAL A 446 -14.28 -4.67 -0.25
C VAL A 446 -15.49 -5.19 -1.02
N ARG A 447 -15.54 -4.99 -2.34
CA ARG A 447 -16.63 -5.51 -3.19
C ARG A 447 -16.71 -7.01 -3.15
N ARG A 448 -15.59 -7.72 -3.30
CA ARG A 448 -15.53 -9.19 -3.22
C ARG A 448 -15.92 -9.71 -1.84
N ALA A 449 -15.60 -8.97 -0.76
CA ALA A 449 -16.05 -9.31 0.59
C ALA A 449 -17.58 -9.14 0.73
N ALA A 450 -18.14 -8.06 0.20
CA ALA A 450 -19.59 -7.83 0.16
C ALA A 450 -20.32 -8.89 -0.67
N GLU A 451 -19.78 -9.28 -1.83
CA GLU A 451 -20.31 -10.37 -2.65
C GLU A 451 -20.30 -11.71 -1.90
N LEU A 452 -19.25 -12.01 -1.14
CA LEU A 452 -19.14 -13.25 -0.38
C LEU A 452 -20.22 -13.38 0.70
N VAL A 453 -20.55 -12.29 1.39
CA VAL A 453 -21.60 -12.31 2.44
C VAL A 453 -22.99 -12.04 1.89
N GLY A 454 -23.08 -11.57 0.65
CA GLY A 454 -24.31 -11.12 0.01
C GLY A 454 -24.83 -9.79 0.57
N LEU A 455 -25.76 -9.19 -0.18
CA LEU A 455 -26.41 -7.93 0.20
C LEU A 455 -27.83 -8.17 0.77
N ASP A 456 -28.26 -7.28 1.65
CA ASP A 456 -29.63 -7.19 2.16
C ASP A 456 -30.54 -6.42 1.19
N ALA A 457 -31.79 -6.17 1.60
CA ALA A 457 -32.78 -5.49 0.76
C ALA A 457 -32.47 -3.99 0.53
N GLN A 458 -31.55 -3.42 1.30
CA GLN A 458 -31.08 -2.05 1.22
C GLN A 458 -29.75 -1.95 0.47
N GLY A 459 -29.24 -3.06 -0.07
CA GLY A 459 -27.95 -3.11 -0.76
C GLY A 459 -26.75 -3.07 0.19
N ARG A 460 -26.93 -3.38 1.48
CA ARG A 460 -25.86 -3.41 2.49
C ARG A 460 -25.32 -4.83 2.66
N PRO A 461 -24.03 -5.03 2.97
CA PRO A 461 -23.51 -6.35 3.32
C PRO A 461 -24.29 -6.99 4.48
N ARG A 462 -24.60 -8.29 4.37
CA ARG A 462 -25.35 -9.03 5.41
C ARG A 462 -24.56 -9.28 6.70
N LYS A 463 -23.24 -9.10 6.64
CA LYS A 463 -22.29 -9.16 7.74
C LYS A 463 -21.44 -7.91 7.67
N ALA A 464 -20.99 -7.39 8.81
CA ALA A 464 -20.09 -6.24 8.80
C ALA A 464 -18.78 -6.58 8.08
N LEU A 465 -18.19 -5.60 7.39
CA LEU A 465 -16.93 -5.76 6.66
C LEU A 465 -15.84 -4.93 7.34
N LEU A 466 -14.76 -5.59 7.75
CA LEU A 466 -13.69 -4.99 8.52
C LEU A 466 -12.37 -5.23 7.78
N LEU A 467 -11.77 -4.17 7.26
CA LEU A 467 -10.37 -4.21 6.86
C LEU A 467 -9.59 -3.76 8.10
N ASP A 468 -9.36 -4.68 9.03
CA ASP A 468 -8.97 -4.34 10.39
C ASP A 468 -7.49 -3.95 10.53
N GLN A 469 -6.64 -4.41 9.61
CA GLN A 469 -5.25 -3.95 9.54
C GLN A 469 -4.76 -3.77 8.11
N THR A 470 -4.16 -2.63 7.84
CA THR A 470 -3.38 -2.41 6.63
C THR A 470 -2.23 -1.46 6.84
N ASN A 471 -1.22 -1.62 5.99
CA ASN A 471 -0.10 -0.72 5.75
C ASN A 471 0.52 -1.13 4.39
N MET A 472 1.44 -0.33 3.86
CA MET A 472 2.11 -0.56 2.57
C MET A 472 2.78 -1.95 2.46
N SER A 473 3.21 -2.52 3.59
CA SER A 473 3.92 -3.80 3.65
C SER A 473 3.70 -4.52 4.98
N SER A 474 3.80 -5.85 4.99
CA SER A 474 3.72 -6.66 6.21
C SER A 474 5.05 -6.65 6.98
N GLY A 475 5.00 -7.02 8.27
CA GLY A 475 6.19 -7.16 9.12
C GLY A 475 7.13 -5.94 9.10
N ALA A 476 8.45 -6.19 9.01
CA ALA A 476 9.48 -5.15 8.99
C ALA A 476 9.88 -4.68 7.56
N SER A 477 9.17 -5.13 6.52
CA SER A 477 9.57 -4.95 5.11
C SER A 477 9.23 -3.56 4.55
N LEU A 478 9.77 -2.51 5.17
CA LEU A 478 9.41 -1.12 4.93
C LEU A 478 10.52 -0.32 4.27
N SER A 479 10.14 0.53 3.32
CA SER A 479 11.02 1.55 2.77
C SER A 479 10.87 2.84 3.58
N PRO A 480 11.96 3.47 4.05
CA PRO A 480 11.88 4.79 4.66
C PRO A 480 11.40 5.87 3.67
N TYR A 481 11.60 5.68 2.37
CA TYR A 481 11.08 6.59 1.35
C TYR A 481 9.56 6.57 1.29
N ASP A 482 8.95 5.44 1.61
CA ASP A 482 7.50 5.29 1.57
C ASP A 482 6.91 5.66 2.93
N GLN A 483 7.46 5.10 4.02
CA GLN A 483 6.90 5.14 5.36
C GLN A 483 7.13 6.45 6.13
N GLU A 484 8.25 7.14 5.87
CA GLU A 484 8.67 8.33 6.64
C GLU A 484 8.39 9.66 5.93
N THR A 485 7.86 9.62 4.70
CA THR A 485 7.70 10.79 3.85
C THR A 485 6.23 11.09 3.54
N HIS A 486 6.00 12.18 2.80
CA HIS A 486 4.68 12.52 2.27
C HIS A 486 4.09 11.42 1.37
N TYR A 487 4.89 10.47 0.88
CA TYR A 487 4.38 9.30 0.16
C TYR A 487 3.33 8.53 0.98
N ALA A 488 3.60 8.28 2.28
CA ALA A 488 2.64 7.62 3.16
C ALA A 488 1.34 8.43 3.32
N SER A 489 1.41 9.76 3.28
CA SER A 489 0.23 10.64 3.29
C SER A 489 -0.65 10.42 2.05
N LEU A 490 -0.03 10.40 0.86
CA LEU A 490 -0.73 10.15 -0.40
C LEU A 490 -1.33 8.74 -0.43
N TRP A 491 -0.54 7.74 -0.02
CA TRP A 491 -0.94 6.34 0.00
C TRP A 491 -2.14 6.14 0.91
N TRP A 492 -2.06 6.65 2.15
CA TRP A 492 -3.13 6.48 3.12
C TRP A 492 -4.43 7.16 2.68
N ALA A 493 -4.37 8.39 2.19
CA ALA A 493 -5.54 9.07 1.65
C ALA A 493 -6.17 8.28 0.49
N SER A 494 -5.35 7.75 -0.41
CA SER A 494 -5.82 6.94 -1.53
C SER A 494 -6.50 5.65 -1.07
N VAL A 495 -5.92 4.95 -0.10
CA VAL A 495 -6.51 3.73 0.48
C VAL A 495 -7.85 4.02 1.14
N VAL A 496 -7.90 5.05 1.99
CA VAL A 496 -9.13 5.50 2.66
C VAL A 496 -10.22 5.84 1.65
N ILE A 497 -9.88 6.58 0.59
CA ILE A 497 -10.83 6.92 -0.47
C ILE A 497 -11.32 5.65 -1.15
N ASN A 498 -10.42 4.84 -1.72
CA ASN A 498 -10.79 3.67 -2.53
C ASN A 498 -11.59 2.62 -1.75
N ALA A 499 -11.19 2.31 -0.52
CA ALA A 499 -11.91 1.37 0.34
C ALA A 499 -13.33 1.84 0.71
N SER A 500 -13.57 3.15 0.68
CA SER A 500 -14.84 3.77 1.08
C SER A 500 -15.79 4.06 -0.08
N GLN A 501 -15.34 3.98 -1.34
CA GLN A 501 -16.09 4.54 -2.49
C GLN A 501 -17.50 3.96 -2.70
N ASP A 502 -17.73 2.71 -2.32
CA ASP A 502 -19.05 2.07 -2.46
C ASP A 502 -19.87 2.13 -1.16
N GLY A 503 -19.31 2.73 -0.10
CA GLY A 503 -19.92 2.81 1.23
C GLY A 503 -20.16 1.46 1.89
N LEU A 504 -19.52 0.37 1.44
CA LEU A 504 -19.79 -1.01 1.90
C LEU A 504 -19.01 -1.41 3.16
N LEU A 505 -17.91 -0.71 3.45
CA LEU A 505 -16.99 -1.06 4.53
C LEU A 505 -17.43 -0.44 5.87
N ASP A 506 -17.35 -1.19 6.97
CA ASP A 506 -17.70 -0.69 8.31
C ASP A 506 -16.48 -0.14 9.04
N MET A 507 -15.31 -0.75 8.86
CA MET A 507 -14.08 -0.35 9.55
C MET A 507 -12.85 -0.49 8.65
N LEU A 508 -11.96 0.50 8.70
CA LEU A 508 -10.66 0.49 8.03
C LEU A 508 -9.55 0.87 9.03
N GLY A 509 -8.67 -0.06 9.35
CA GLY A 509 -7.63 0.10 10.35
C GLY A 509 -6.22 0.29 9.78
N TRP A 510 -5.53 1.36 10.14
CA TRP A 510 -4.08 1.48 9.92
C TRP A 510 -3.29 0.73 11.00
N PHE A 511 -2.34 -0.11 10.57
CA PHE A 511 -1.41 -0.78 11.48
C PHE A 511 -0.04 -0.07 11.45
N GLN A 512 0.36 0.69 12.45
CA GLN A 512 -0.25 0.88 13.78
C GLN A 512 -0.06 2.31 14.31
N ALA A 513 -0.57 2.61 15.51
CA ALA A 513 -0.55 3.98 16.06
C ALA A 513 0.87 4.55 16.21
N ALA A 514 1.80 3.81 16.82
CA ALA A 514 3.16 4.26 17.10
C ALA A 514 4.23 3.32 16.51
N ASP A 515 5.40 3.88 16.24
CA ASP A 515 6.58 3.09 15.88
C ASP A 515 6.95 2.15 17.02
N GLU A 516 7.22 0.89 16.68
CA GLU A 516 7.86 -0.07 17.57
C GLU A 516 9.34 -0.20 17.17
N PRO A 517 10.25 -0.62 18.07
CA PRO A 517 11.69 -0.65 17.80
C PRO A 517 12.10 -1.40 16.52
N GLU A 518 11.39 -2.48 16.20
CA GLU A 518 11.62 -3.29 14.98
C GLU A 518 10.68 -2.93 13.82
N TYR A 519 9.66 -2.10 14.07
CA TYR A 519 8.57 -1.79 13.14
C TYR A 519 8.26 -0.29 13.15
N PRO A 520 8.99 0.53 12.38
CA PRO A 520 8.71 1.97 12.25
C PRO A 520 7.47 2.25 11.36
N LYS A 521 6.34 1.63 11.68
CA LYS A 521 5.05 1.65 10.94
C LYS A 521 4.04 2.67 11.46
N GLY A 522 4.37 3.31 12.57
CA GLY A 522 3.51 4.21 13.31
C GLY A 522 2.94 5.31 12.44
N MET A 523 1.78 5.84 12.84
CA MET A 523 1.43 7.23 12.56
C MET A 523 2.24 8.20 13.43
N LEU A 524 2.85 7.69 14.51
CA LEU A 524 3.64 8.43 15.49
C LEU A 524 5.07 7.89 15.57
N ARG A 525 6.06 8.78 15.63
CA ARG A 525 7.42 8.46 16.07
C ARG A 525 7.47 8.42 17.58
N VAL A 526 8.23 7.48 18.11
CA VAL A 526 8.62 7.41 19.53
C VAL A 526 10.07 7.85 19.63
N LEU A 527 10.32 9.04 20.19
CA LEU A 527 11.66 9.67 20.25
C LEU A 527 12.32 9.54 21.64
N GLY A 528 11.69 8.78 22.53
CA GLY A 528 12.10 8.55 23.90
C GLY A 528 10.88 8.12 24.73
N ASP A 529 11.04 8.03 26.05
CA ASP A 529 9.97 7.53 26.93
C ASP A 529 8.76 8.47 26.99
N ASP A 530 8.97 9.77 26.76
CA ASP A 530 7.95 10.82 26.91
C ASP A 530 7.83 11.77 25.70
N HIS A 531 8.46 11.44 24.57
CA HIS A 531 8.43 12.30 23.38
C HIS A 531 7.87 11.57 22.16
N PHE A 532 6.77 12.12 21.63
CA PHE A 532 6.03 11.57 20.51
C PHE A 532 5.76 12.64 19.46
N GLU A 533 5.90 12.28 18.18
CA GLU A 533 5.67 13.21 17.07
C GLU A 533 4.82 12.55 15.96
N LEU A 534 3.93 13.32 15.35
CA LEU A 534 3.18 12.86 14.17
C LEU A 534 4.10 12.70 12.97
N LYS A 535 4.01 11.56 12.31
CA LYS A 535 4.62 11.32 10.98
C LYS A 535 3.76 11.97 9.90
N PRO A 536 4.27 12.14 8.66
CA PRO A 536 3.46 12.67 7.56
C PRO A 536 2.11 11.97 7.37
N VAL A 537 2.05 10.65 7.55
CA VAL A 537 0.79 9.89 7.51
C VAL A 537 -0.15 10.24 8.67
N GLY A 538 0.38 10.48 9.88
CA GLY A 538 -0.41 10.94 11.02
C GLY A 538 -0.98 12.35 10.79
N LEU A 539 -0.21 13.26 10.18
CA LEU A 539 -0.68 14.59 9.78
C LEU A 539 -1.77 14.50 8.70
N ALA A 540 -1.60 13.60 7.73
CA ALA A 540 -2.62 13.33 6.71
C ALA A 540 -3.91 12.75 7.31
N GLN A 541 -3.80 11.83 8.29
CA GLN A 541 -4.94 11.32 9.04
C GLN A 541 -5.73 12.46 9.71
N GLN A 542 -5.05 13.48 10.26
CA GLN A 542 -5.76 14.64 10.81
C GLN A 542 -6.52 15.41 9.73
N PHE A 543 -5.89 15.63 8.57
CA PHE A 543 -6.54 16.32 7.45
C PHE A 543 -7.76 15.55 6.97
N ILE A 544 -7.64 14.22 6.80
CA ILE A 544 -8.75 13.34 6.42
C ILE A 544 -9.90 13.48 7.44
N GLN A 545 -9.62 13.30 8.74
CA GLN A 545 -10.65 13.34 9.79
C GLN A 545 -11.32 14.71 9.95
N GLN A 546 -10.65 15.81 9.58
CA GLN A 546 -11.27 17.14 9.58
C GLN A 546 -12.34 17.29 8.49
N HIS A 547 -12.26 16.48 7.43
CA HIS A 547 -13.09 16.57 6.23
C HIS A 547 -13.96 15.32 6.00
N TRP A 548 -13.86 14.32 6.89
CA TRP A 548 -14.63 13.07 6.84
C TRP A 548 -16.08 13.30 7.28
N LEU A 549 -17.04 12.85 6.47
CA LEU A 549 -18.48 12.88 6.78
C LEU A 549 -19.06 11.46 6.72
N HIS A 550 -20.26 11.22 7.25
CA HIS A 550 -20.75 9.87 7.53
C HIS A 550 -21.32 9.14 6.32
N ASN A 551 -21.86 9.82 5.32
CA ASN A 551 -22.53 9.16 4.19
C ASN A 551 -21.72 9.31 2.91
N VAL A 552 -21.51 8.22 2.19
CA VAL A 552 -20.90 8.20 0.86
C VAL A 552 -21.94 8.61 -0.18
N VAL A 553 -21.60 9.61 -0.98
CA VAL A 553 -22.39 10.07 -2.12
C VAL A 553 -21.78 9.50 -3.39
N ARG A 554 -22.61 9.03 -4.31
CA ARG A 554 -22.11 8.56 -5.60
C ARG A 554 -21.40 9.67 -6.36
N LEU A 555 -20.19 9.35 -6.81
CA LEU A 555 -19.33 10.21 -7.62
C LEU A 555 -18.76 9.38 -8.77
N ASP A 556 -18.96 9.84 -10.01
CA ASP A 556 -18.21 9.31 -11.14
C ASP A 556 -16.90 10.11 -11.29
N ASN A 557 -15.78 9.40 -11.41
CA ASN A 557 -14.43 9.96 -11.56
C ASN A 557 -13.73 9.27 -12.73
N ASP A 558 -13.27 10.03 -13.71
CA ASP A 558 -12.56 9.49 -14.89
C ASP A 558 -11.03 9.53 -14.78
N ALA A 559 -10.49 10.11 -13.71
CA ALA A 559 -9.05 10.23 -13.53
C ALA A 559 -8.44 8.95 -12.95
N PHE A 560 -7.24 8.60 -13.42
CA PHE A 560 -6.48 7.47 -12.92
C PHE A 560 -5.47 7.87 -11.83
N GLU A 561 -4.86 9.05 -11.94
CA GLU A 561 -3.91 9.56 -10.94
C GLU A 561 -4.58 10.32 -9.78
N VAL A 562 -5.86 10.67 -9.93
CA VAL A 562 -6.63 11.37 -8.89
C VAL A 562 -7.74 10.47 -8.37
N ASP A 563 -7.72 10.19 -7.08
CA ASP A 563 -8.81 9.49 -6.40
C ASP A 563 -9.62 10.51 -5.58
N VAL A 564 -10.94 10.38 -5.60
CA VAL A 564 -11.87 11.31 -4.92
C VAL A 564 -13.03 10.52 -4.29
N LEU A 565 -13.40 10.91 -3.08
CA LEU A 565 -14.59 10.45 -2.36
C LEU A 565 -15.52 11.64 -2.14
N ALA A 566 -16.79 11.48 -2.50
CA ALA A 566 -17.85 12.43 -2.15
C ALA A 566 -18.58 11.95 -0.91
N MET A 567 -18.79 12.86 0.04
CA MET A 567 -19.42 12.55 1.31
C MET A 567 -20.44 13.63 1.71
N ALA A 568 -21.37 13.25 2.58
CA ALA A 568 -22.43 14.13 3.07
C ALA A 568 -22.82 13.84 4.52
N ASP A 569 -23.17 14.91 5.24
CA ASP A 569 -23.90 14.89 6.52
C ASP A 569 -24.97 15.97 6.47
N ASP A 570 -26.25 15.60 6.53
CA ASP A 570 -27.38 16.52 6.37
C ASP A 570 -27.24 17.40 5.11
N LEU A 571 -26.94 18.69 5.30
CA LEU A 571 -26.67 19.66 4.24
C LEU A 571 -25.17 19.84 3.94
N LYS A 572 -24.27 19.39 4.81
CA LYS A 572 -22.83 19.47 4.57
C LYS A 572 -22.44 18.50 3.46
N ARG A 573 -21.55 18.95 2.58
CA ARG A 573 -20.97 18.16 1.51
C ARG A 573 -19.46 18.34 1.52
N THR A 574 -18.74 17.26 1.24
CA THR A 574 -17.29 17.29 1.07
C THR A 574 -16.88 16.40 -0.09
N LEU A 575 -16.00 16.88 -0.95
CA LEU A 575 -15.13 16.04 -1.76
C LEU A 575 -13.77 15.98 -1.08
N LEU A 576 -13.31 14.78 -0.73
CA LEU A 576 -11.94 14.54 -0.28
C LEU A 576 -11.22 13.79 -1.39
N GLY A 577 -10.04 14.26 -1.80
CA GLY A 577 -9.29 13.62 -2.86
C GLY A 577 -7.78 13.72 -2.72
N VAL A 578 -7.08 12.98 -3.56
CA VAL A 578 -5.61 12.94 -3.62
C VAL A 578 -5.15 12.87 -5.07
N ASN A 579 -4.23 13.76 -5.45
CA ASN A 579 -3.44 13.62 -6.67
C ASN A 579 -2.17 12.84 -6.36
N LYS A 580 -2.10 11.62 -6.89
CA LYS A 580 -1.00 10.67 -6.64
C LYS A 580 0.18 10.89 -7.60
N GLY A 581 -0.09 11.53 -8.74
CA GLY A 581 0.92 11.88 -9.74
C GLY A 581 1.70 13.13 -9.37
N THR A 582 2.80 13.38 -10.07
CA THR A 582 3.64 14.58 -9.94
C THR A 582 3.11 15.76 -10.76
N ARG A 583 2.29 15.49 -11.78
CA ARG A 583 1.73 16.51 -12.68
C ARG A 583 0.55 17.26 -12.06
N LEU A 584 0.35 18.49 -12.52
CA LEU A 584 -0.83 19.29 -12.22
C LEU A 584 -2.06 18.66 -12.88
N GLN A 585 -3.19 18.69 -12.19
CA GLN A 585 -4.47 18.18 -12.66
C GLN A 585 -5.48 19.32 -12.69
N ARG A 586 -6.14 19.52 -13.82
CA ARG A 586 -7.25 20.49 -13.93
C ARG A 586 -8.55 19.76 -13.61
N VAL A 587 -9.14 20.08 -12.46
CA VAL A 587 -10.33 19.41 -11.95
C VAL A 587 -11.57 20.19 -12.38
N ASP A 588 -12.52 19.49 -13.00
CA ASP A 588 -13.84 19.98 -13.35
C ASP A 588 -14.89 19.09 -12.67
N LEU A 589 -15.65 19.67 -11.73
CA LEU A 589 -16.77 19.03 -11.04
C LEU A 589 -18.09 19.54 -11.59
N SER A 590 -18.96 18.61 -11.98
CA SER A 590 -20.35 18.87 -12.34
C SER A 590 -21.32 18.25 -11.32
N GLY A 591 -22.57 18.74 -11.29
CA GLY A 591 -23.62 18.23 -10.40
C GLY A 591 -23.75 18.97 -9.07
N ALA A 592 -22.88 19.95 -8.80
CA ALA A 592 -23.02 20.88 -7.68
C ALA A 592 -23.81 22.14 -8.08
N ALA A 593 -24.58 22.72 -7.16
CA ALA A 593 -25.27 23.99 -7.38
C ALA A 593 -24.30 25.17 -7.16
N CYS A 594 -24.23 26.10 -8.11
CA CYS A 594 -23.43 27.33 -7.98
C CYS A 594 -24.29 28.54 -7.62
N PRO A 595 -23.81 29.45 -6.75
CA PRO A 595 -22.52 29.38 -6.02
C PRO A 595 -22.54 28.33 -4.89
N LEU A 596 -21.37 27.77 -4.55
CA LEU A 596 -21.26 26.86 -3.40
C LEU A 596 -21.48 27.65 -2.08
N GLY A 597 -22.56 27.34 -1.36
CA GLY A 597 -22.84 27.95 -0.06
C GLY A 597 -21.72 27.68 0.95
N LYS A 598 -21.04 28.74 1.43
CA LYS A 598 -19.84 28.63 2.30
C LYS A 598 -18.76 27.68 1.73
N GLY A 599 -18.61 27.65 0.40
CA GLY A 599 -17.62 26.83 -0.26
C GLY A 599 -16.19 27.14 0.17
N SER A 600 -15.38 26.12 0.44
CA SER A 600 -13.96 26.23 0.77
C SER A 600 -13.19 25.06 0.14
N LEU A 601 -12.07 25.37 -0.50
CA LEU A 601 -11.11 24.38 -0.99
C LEU A 601 -9.82 24.50 -0.19
N ARG A 602 -9.30 23.37 0.30
CA ARG A 602 -8.04 23.29 1.05
C ARG A 602 -7.12 22.25 0.46
N TYR A 603 -5.82 22.56 0.42
CA TYR A 603 -4.75 21.65 0.01
C TYR A 603 -3.89 21.25 1.19
N PHE A 604 -3.41 20.01 1.15
CA PHE A 604 -2.39 19.46 2.04
C PHE A 604 -1.29 18.83 1.17
N GLY A 605 -0.16 19.51 1.04
CA GLY A 605 0.93 19.13 0.14
C GLY A 605 2.16 18.58 0.87
N ALA A 606 3.26 18.41 0.13
CA ALA A 606 4.50 17.79 0.60
C ALA A 606 5.20 18.47 1.79
N ASP A 607 4.85 19.73 2.09
CA ASP A 607 5.29 20.44 3.31
C ASP A 607 4.49 20.03 4.57
N ASN A 608 3.54 19.09 4.42
CA ASN A 608 2.63 18.59 5.43
C ASN A 608 1.81 19.69 6.11
N ARG A 609 1.42 20.74 5.35
CA ARG A 609 0.62 21.86 5.84
C ARG A 609 -0.66 22.00 5.05
N SER A 610 -1.75 22.28 5.78
CA SER A 610 -3.04 22.63 5.18
C SER A 610 -3.09 24.14 4.85
N ARG A 611 -3.54 24.48 3.64
CA ARG A 611 -3.74 25.87 3.20
C ARG A 611 -5.00 26.00 2.35
N ASP A 612 -5.63 27.17 2.38
CA ASP A 612 -6.74 27.48 1.51
C ASP A 612 -6.27 27.58 0.05
N ALA A 613 -7.15 27.23 -0.87
CA ALA A 613 -6.90 27.27 -2.31
C ALA A 613 -8.10 27.86 -3.07
N PRO A 614 -7.87 28.52 -4.21
CA PRO A 614 -8.94 29.11 -5.00
C PRO A 614 -9.69 28.04 -5.82
N PHE A 615 -10.97 28.28 -6.06
CA PHE A 615 -11.80 27.57 -7.03
C PHE A 615 -12.79 28.53 -7.68
N ASP A 616 -13.24 28.21 -8.89
CA ASP A 616 -14.34 28.88 -9.57
C ASP A 616 -15.61 28.03 -9.47
N CYS A 617 -16.79 28.64 -9.29
CA CYS A 617 -18.09 27.97 -9.39
C CYS A 617 -19.03 28.79 -10.26
N ARG A 618 -19.29 28.33 -11.49
CA ARG A 618 -20.17 29.01 -12.45
C ARG A 618 -21.01 27.99 -13.19
N ASP A 619 -22.27 28.32 -13.47
CA ASP A 619 -23.17 27.50 -14.30
C ASP A 619 -23.28 26.03 -13.87
N GLY A 620 -23.28 25.77 -12.55
CA GLY A 620 -23.34 24.41 -11.98
C GLY A 620 -22.06 23.59 -12.15
N ARG A 621 -20.93 24.25 -12.44
CA ARG A 621 -19.60 23.64 -12.55
C ARG A 621 -18.62 24.30 -11.60
N VAL A 622 -17.86 23.47 -10.90
CA VAL A 622 -16.74 23.90 -10.06
C VAL A 622 -15.44 23.51 -10.74
N SER A 623 -14.48 24.42 -10.83
CA SER A 623 -13.18 24.15 -11.44
C SER A 623 -12.02 24.66 -10.58
N PHE A 624 -10.93 23.88 -10.51
CA PHE A 624 -9.70 24.27 -9.81
C PHE A 624 -8.48 23.52 -10.34
N GLU A 625 -7.29 24.09 -10.10
CA GLU A 625 -6.00 23.45 -10.41
C GLU A 625 -5.47 22.71 -9.18
N LEU A 626 -5.30 21.40 -9.30
CA LEU A 626 -4.80 20.52 -8.24
C LEU A 626 -3.32 20.20 -8.49
N PRO A 627 -2.39 20.70 -7.65
CA PRO A 627 -0.97 20.37 -7.77
C PRO A 627 -0.71 18.86 -7.65
N GLY A 628 0.42 18.42 -8.20
CA GLY A 628 0.93 17.06 -7.99
C GLY A 628 1.11 16.73 -6.51
N GLN A 629 1.00 15.44 -6.16
CA GLN A 629 1.33 14.93 -4.82
C GLN A 629 0.68 15.74 -3.70
N THR A 630 -0.64 15.92 -3.79
CA THR A 630 -1.41 16.80 -2.91
C THR A 630 -2.75 16.16 -2.57
N LEU A 631 -3.10 16.19 -1.28
CA LEU A 631 -4.46 15.92 -0.80
C LEU A 631 -5.28 17.21 -0.91
N PHE A 632 -6.57 17.10 -1.21
CA PHE A 632 -7.48 18.24 -1.21
C PHE A 632 -8.81 17.91 -0.55
N ALA A 633 -9.47 18.95 -0.03
CA ALA A 633 -10.85 18.89 0.43
C ALA A 633 -11.64 20.10 -0.07
N LEU A 634 -12.71 19.85 -0.83
CA LEU A 634 -13.70 20.87 -1.22
C LEU A 634 -14.95 20.66 -0.37
N SER A 635 -15.33 21.63 0.46
CA SER A 635 -16.49 21.53 1.35
C SER A 635 -17.48 22.65 1.13
N TRP A 636 -18.78 22.37 1.24
CA TRP A 636 -19.85 23.37 1.11
C TRP A 636 -21.14 22.93 1.84
N ILE A 637 -22.10 23.84 1.93
CA ILE A 637 -23.47 23.59 2.40
C ILE A 637 -24.40 23.55 1.19
N ALA A 638 -25.09 22.42 1.00
CA ALA A 638 -26.12 22.22 -0.01
C ALA A 638 -27.35 23.08 0.32
N SER A 639 -27.95 23.69 -0.71
CA SER A 639 -29.16 24.52 -0.62
C SER A 639 -30.43 23.77 -0.99
#